data_AF-A0A7S1GNP1-F1
#
_entry.id   AF-A0A7S1GNP1-F1
#
_cell.length_a   1.000
_cell.length_b   1.000
_cell.length_c   1.000
_cell.angle_alpha   90.00
_cell.angle_beta   90.00
_cell.angle_gamma   90.00
#
_symmetry.space_group_name_H-M   'P 1'
#
loop_
_entity.id
_entity.type
_entity.pdbx_description
1 polymer ?
#
loop_
_entity_poly.entity_id
_entity_poly.type
_entity_poly.pdbx_seq_one_letter_code
_entity_poly.pdbx_strand_id
1 'polypeptide(L)'
;FVERIKTAVRELASIGPSFRRKTLQTRFFETGDNFYLGMEFPREYDRWKQALGADLVAPLHMAVLETDPKAKDKKKSIDRFKGLLMHHIDRLWYDACLETIRGGDVYNPGARKRVPRLYLINSYSETTLGKLPIGESFRLSERPDEKYEVLLKQSQIVVRSVEGYISRMSKKTKVKVEGNLTRGPDGNRESKVALATFPVGHYVNYRTLRLNDKEKGYVFAFIGDEQATPHFMRYSGLTGACINAMLFNNFVKQAIDGISFVDRFKLYSIETNWSNGEVVQRGTGANYGLDGFLRPGFSYAHGLDYLHSKVIEYRESEQDLDNILSRDWKIKIAASMVPRGMELNETFIKSLYAQVQAAVFEKFIKEVSADGKIADSVVPILRSRYESMASARAALDFNSFWDEYLTGLQGVNSETMQMLEDPHVIIARRLDQMCNQVIIFAGQAYLSNSRISSELFNQPKPVDSIVDDFAVEAQNFANSLTQSAAFSSGALAFTLIGTNVATIFGGILAALNILISFGTMTNVSRYKIRNEEARILFKDEKLRRVMKAVFSVMDRTTRESYPIEENPFVEHLEEQVAIFYENAKYYDLDEPVAFKEAYETLKLNINDPTAIAEFMEELTSKFIVDEFHVSSYIQEYLVNIYKTCNEMYNLLTEDIDRKAGGDEAARLFGRLRRFRPRLESSLQRGAVRFGFLKKRSFTQWDIIVVLKYFWSFFCPSSRSGSLPGAPISTETLGIVKQARFLSSKHQSRILRREIRDLEGLYWGTRESDISSLIFVAGFSVFVVSIVFTIVRIIRIFTNVAVIRELNNIAFWATLASTFGALLALNHLVRKFFILVRLQFILGRKVRNSNSDETAFNIRKVRSVTRTQIVLTFARLLAALAACVALPWSVAENGFGDDISLNSDIPFWIALGAVGTAIGSTIFFFLVEYVVRYNLSPKLGEFVCESFREEILNMYDVLAKPLDDIDTKQVQERETWEYVAREFLHLYRFDTVFAADRFGSILQYIQSGMDPRK
;
A
#
# COMPACT_ATOMS: atom_id res chain seq x y z
N PHE A 1 23.86 43.78 -26.09
CA PHE A 1 23.24 42.74 -25.25
C PHE A 1 23.98 42.55 -23.92
N VAL A 2 25.24 42.07 -23.94
CA VAL A 2 26.06 41.84 -22.72
C VAL A 2 26.18 43.08 -21.83
N GLU A 3 26.45 44.26 -22.39
CA GLU A 3 26.56 45.50 -21.59
C GLU A 3 25.23 45.93 -20.95
N ARG A 4 24.09 45.60 -21.56
CA ARG A 4 22.77 45.84 -20.95
C ARG A 4 22.53 44.92 -19.76
N ILE A 5 22.92 43.64 -19.87
CA ILE A 5 22.87 42.70 -18.74
C ILE A 5 23.77 43.17 -17.60
N LYS A 6 25.02 43.57 -17.89
CA LYS A 6 25.94 44.10 -16.87
C LYS A 6 25.36 45.32 -16.14
N THR A 7 24.74 46.24 -16.87
CA THR A 7 24.11 47.44 -16.31
C THR A 7 22.93 47.05 -15.42
N ALA A 8 22.02 46.20 -15.90
CA ALA A 8 20.87 45.73 -15.14
C ALA A 8 21.26 44.94 -13.88
N VAL A 9 22.36 44.18 -13.92
CA VAL A 9 22.88 43.47 -12.73
C VAL A 9 23.46 44.44 -11.70
N ARG A 10 24.12 45.52 -12.12
CA ARG A 10 24.57 46.58 -11.19
C ARG A 10 23.39 47.31 -10.56
N GLU A 11 22.36 47.60 -11.34
CA GLU A 11 21.10 48.16 -10.82
C GLU A 11 20.46 47.22 -9.81
N LEU A 12 20.34 45.92 -10.14
CA LEU A 12 19.84 44.90 -9.22
C LEU A 12 20.63 44.87 -7.91
N ALA A 13 21.97 44.91 -7.98
CA ALA A 13 22.82 44.96 -6.80
C ALA A 13 22.60 46.22 -5.95
N SER A 14 22.30 47.36 -6.58
CA SER A 14 22.00 48.61 -5.87
C SER A 14 20.63 48.61 -5.18
N ILE A 15 19.62 47.96 -5.78
CA ILE A 15 18.26 47.88 -5.21
C ILE A 15 18.07 46.66 -4.31
N GLY A 16 18.94 45.65 -4.39
CA GLY A 16 18.89 44.43 -3.58
C GLY A 16 18.75 44.68 -2.06
N PRO A 17 19.46 45.65 -1.46
CA PRO A 17 19.29 46.01 -0.04
C PRO A 17 17.88 46.51 0.33
N SER A 18 17.10 46.98 -0.64
CA SER A 18 15.71 47.44 -0.46
C SER A 18 14.67 46.33 -0.62
N PHE A 19 15.07 45.12 -1.02
CA PHE A 19 14.16 43.98 -1.13
C PHE A 19 13.62 43.62 0.26
N ARG A 20 12.34 43.24 0.33
CA ARG A 20 11.76 42.79 1.61
C ARG A 20 12.50 41.57 2.14
N ARG A 21 12.93 40.68 1.25
CA ARG A 21 13.79 39.54 1.54
C ARG A 21 15.24 39.90 1.18
N LYS A 22 16.05 40.24 2.19
CA LYS A 22 17.46 40.65 2.02
C LYS A 22 18.43 39.46 1.88
N THR A 23 17.97 38.25 2.16
CA THR A 23 18.76 37.01 2.12
C THR A 23 18.14 36.00 1.15
N LEU A 24 18.95 35.45 0.26
CA LEU A 24 18.55 34.33 -0.60
C LEU A 24 18.57 33.04 0.23
N GLN A 25 17.51 32.25 0.15
CA GLN A 25 17.51 30.92 0.75
C GLN A 25 18.05 29.92 -0.28
N THR A 26 19.16 29.31 0.07
CA THR A 26 19.83 28.25 -0.68
C THR A 26 19.80 26.98 0.14
N ARG A 27 19.31 25.87 -0.41
CA ARG A 27 19.22 24.58 0.30
C ARG A 27 20.01 23.52 -0.45
N PHE A 28 20.89 22.81 0.25
CA PHE A 28 21.56 21.62 -0.27
C PHE A 28 20.75 20.37 0.08
N PHE A 29 20.62 19.46 -0.88
CA PHE A 29 19.99 18.16 -0.72
C PHE A 29 21.02 17.08 -1.07
N GLU A 30 20.99 15.94 -0.39
CA GLU A 30 21.84 14.78 -0.68
C GLU A 30 20.94 13.56 -0.93
N THR A 31 21.20 12.81 -1.99
CA THR A 31 20.50 11.56 -2.29
C THR A 31 21.50 10.48 -2.67
N GLY A 32 22.09 9.78 -1.68
CA GLY A 32 22.93 8.57 -1.84
C GLY A 32 24.18 8.72 -2.73
N ASP A 33 23.98 9.14 -3.98
CA ASP A 33 24.92 9.34 -5.07
C ASP A 33 25.02 10.80 -5.57
N ASN A 34 24.07 11.71 -5.27
CA ASN A 34 24.01 13.08 -5.82
C ASN A 34 23.75 14.17 -4.75
N PHE A 35 24.21 15.40 -5.00
CA PHE A 35 23.79 16.60 -4.27
C PHE A 35 22.91 17.52 -5.16
N TYR A 36 21.89 18.17 -4.60
CA TYR A 36 21.11 19.19 -5.31
C TYR A 36 21.21 20.53 -4.58
N LEU A 37 21.17 21.64 -5.32
CA LEU A 37 21.07 22.99 -4.75
C LEU A 37 19.74 23.62 -5.20
N GLY A 38 18.83 23.84 -4.25
CA GLY A 38 17.60 24.60 -4.47
C GLY A 38 17.81 26.06 -4.10
N MET A 39 17.37 26.97 -4.97
CA MET A 39 17.41 28.42 -4.72
C MET A 39 16.01 29.01 -4.84
N GLU A 40 15.59 29.74 -3.81
CA GLU A 40 14.33 30.50 -3.85
C GLU A 40 14.60 31.95 -4.25
N PHE A 41 14.05 32.37 -5.38
CA PHE A 41 14.14 33.76 -5.84
C PHE A 41 13.03 34.63 -5.22
N PRO A 42 13.34 35.84 -4.71
CA PRO A 42 12.32 36.76 -4.23
C PRO A 42 11.45 37.29 -5.37
N ARG A 43 10.22 37.73 -5.05
CA ARG A 43 9.29 38.29 -6.04
C ARG A 43 9.85 39.52 -6.72
N GLU A 44 10.65 40.30 -5.99
CA GLU A 44 11.35 41.48 -6.48
C GLU A 44 12.40 41.12 -7.54
N TYR A 45 13.12 40.01 -7.36
CA TYR A 45 14.03 39.48 -8.36
C TYR A 45 13.26 38.98 -9.59
N ASP A 46 12.15 38.25 -9.40
CA ASP A 46 11.38 37.76 -10.55
C ASP A 46 10.76 38.91 -11.35
N ARG A 47 10.25 39.95 -10.68
CA ARG A 47 9.79 41.18 -11.34
C ARG A 47 10.91 41.87 -12.12
N TRP A 48 12.09 42.02 -11.51
CA TRP A 48 13.26 42.58 -12.19
C TRP A 48 13.65 41.74 -13.42
N LYS A 49 13.69 40.40 -13.29
CA LYS A 49 14.01 39.48 -14.38
C LYS A 49 12.99 39.56 -15.51
N GLN A 50 11.69 39.63 -15.19
CA GLN A 50 10.63 39.77 -16.18
C GLN A 50 10.70 41.12 -16.91
N ALA A 51 10.99 42.21 -16.18
CA ALA A 51 11.18 43.54 -16.75
C ALA A 51 12.42 43.59 -17.66
N LEU A 52 13.56 43.07 -17.20
CA LEU A 52 14.77 42.96 -18.00
C LEU A 52 14.55 42.10 -19.24
N GLY A 53 13.89 40.94 -19.08
CA GLY A 53 13.55 40.07 -20.20
C GLY A 53 12.69 40.78 -21.25
N ALA A 54 11.74 41.64 -20.82
CA ALA A 54 10.92 42.45 -21.72
C ALA A 54 11.74 43.54 -22.42
N ASP A 55 12.59 44.28 -21.69
CA ASP A 55 13.45 45.31 -22.26
C ASP A 55 14.43 44.76 -23.30
N LEU A 56 15.02 43.59 -23.02
CA LEU A 56 15.98 42.94 -23.90
C LEU A 56 15.38 42.52 -25.25
N VAL A 57 14.07 42.21 -25.30
CA VAL A 57 13.37 41.83 -26.53
C VAL A 57 12.52 42.95 -27.13
N ALA A 58 12.35 44.08 -26.45
CA ALA A 58 11.56 45.22 -26.93
C ALA A 58 11.95 45.73 -28.33
N PRO A 59 13.26 45.86 -28.67
CA PRO A 59 13.66 46.26 -30.03
C PRO A 59 13.21 45.29 -31.12
N LEU A 60 13.15 43.99 -30.80
CA LEU A 60 12.69 42.93 -31.72
C LEU A 60 11.17 42.97 -31.88
N HIS A 61 10.43 43.26 -30.80
CA HIS A 61 8.98 43.47 -30.89
C HIS A 61 8.63 44.68 -31.75
N MET A 62 9.34 45.80 -31.61
CA MET A 62 9.11 47.01 -32.41
C MET A 62 9.39 46.77 -33.89
N ALA A 63 10.50 46.10 -34.23
CA ALA A 63 10.85 45.76 -35.61
C ALA A 63 9.81 44.83 -36.29
N VAL A 64 9.18 43.93 -35.54
CA VAL A 64 8.11 43.05 -36.06
C VAL A 64 6.77 43.78 -36.20
N LEU A 65 6.44 44.71 -35.29
CA LEU A 65 5.23 45.54 -35.38
C LEU A 65 5.27 46.54 -36.53
N GLU A 66 6.46 47.04 -36.89
CA GLU A 66 6.65 47.95 -38.03
C GLU A 66 6.58 47.24 -39.40
N THR A 67 6.85 45.94 -39.46
CA THR A 67 6.98 45.21 -40.74
C THR A 67 5.78 44.33 -41.11
N ASP A 68 5.04 43.77 -40.14
CA ASP A 68 3.79 43.03 -40.41
C ASP A 68 2.93 42.83 -39.14
N PRO A 69 1.83 43.59 -38.95
CA PRO A 69 0.93 43.48 -37.80
C PRO A 69 0.24 42.10 -37.66
N LYS A 70 0.25 41.23 -38.68
CA LYS A 70 -0.43 39.93 -38.68
C LYS A 70 0.50 38.74 -38.38
N ALA A 71 1.79 38.95 -38.11
CA ALA A 71 2.77 37.88 -37.90
C ALA A 71 2.72 37.22 -36.49
N LYS A 72 1.64 36.48 -36.18
CA LYS A 72 1.48 35.72 -34.91
C LYS A 72 2.64 34.75 -34.60
N ASP A 73 3.21 34.10 -35.62
CA ASP A 73 4.29 33.11 -35.44
C ASP A 73 5.64 33.75 -35.06
N LYS A 74 5.91 34.97 -35.54
CA LYS A 74 7.11 35.74 -35.16
C LYS A 74 7.01 36.22 -33.71
N LYS A 75 5.83 36.63 -33.26
CA LYS A 75 5.58 36.99 -31.85
C LYS A 75 5.85 35.82 -30.90
N LYS A 76 5.34 34.62 -31.22
CA LYS A 76 5.58 33.40 -30.44
C LYS A 76 7.08 33.04 -30.35
N SER A 77 7.83 33.29 -31.42
CA SER A 77 9.27 33.04 -31.46
C SER A 77 10.06 34.04 -30.59
N ILE A 78 9.65 35.31 -30.57
CA ILE A 78 10.22 36.33 -29.68
C ILE A 78 9.92 36.01 -28.21
N ASP A 79 8.69 35.59 -27.89
CA ASP A 79 8.31 35.15 -26.54
C ASP A 79 9.13 33.94 -26.09
N ARG A 80 9.40 32.99 -27.00
CA ARG A 80 10.29 31.84 -26.72
C ARG A 80 11.72 32.29 -26.48
N PHE A 81 12.22 33.26 -27.24
CA PHE A 81 13.56 33.84 -27.03
C PHE A 81 13.66 34.59 -25.70
N LYS A 82 12.63 35.36 -25.32
CA LYS A 82 12.52 35.96 -23.98
C LYS A 82 12.62 34.91 -22.88
N GLY A 83 11.92 33.78 -23.03
CA GLY A 83 12.01 32.64 -22.10
C GLY A 83 13.44 32.10 -21.94
N LEU A 84 14.15 31.90 -23.07
CA LEU A 84 15.54 31.45 -23.06
C LEU A 84 16.48 32.45 -22.36
N LEU A 85 16.30 33.75 -22.60
CA LEU A 85 17.11 34.78 -21.97
C LEU A 85 16.92 34.83 -20.45
N MET A 86 15.67 34.74 -19.99
CA MET A 86 15.36 34.68 -18.55
C MET A 86 15.98 33.44 -17.88
N HIS A 87 15.97 32.29 -18.57
CA HIS A 87 16.63 31.08 -18.08
C HIS A 87 18.15 31.26 -17.93
N HIS A 88 18.82 31.90 -18.90
CA HIS A 88 20.25 32.18 -18.79
C HIS A 88 20.59 33.18 -17.67
N ILE A 89 19.71 34.15 -17.39
CA ILE A 89 19.86 35.08 -16.25
C ILE A 89 19.80 34.30 -14.93
N ASP A 90 18.84 33.39 -14.77
CA ASP A 90 18.74 32.53 -13.57
C ASP A 90 19.99 31.65 -13.40
N ARG A 91 20.56 31.15 -14.51
CA ARG A 91 21.81 30.37 -14.49
C ARG A 91 23.01 31.18 -14.03
N LEU A 92 23.17 32.42 -14.50
CA LEU A 92 24.26 33.30 -14.06
C LEU A 92 24.16 33.60 -12.55
N TRP A 93 22.95 33.76 -12.03
CA TRP A 93 22.72 33.96 -10.61
C TRP A 93 23.05 32.72 -9.77
N TYR A 94 22.71 31.54 -10.29
CA TYR A 94 23.05 30.26 -9.69
C TYR A 94 24.58 30.04 -9.62
N ASP A 95 25.29 30.31 -10.71
CA ASP A 95 26.76 30.20 -10.77
C ASP A 95 27.43 31.16 -9.76
N ALA A 96 26.93 32.39 -9.63
CA ALA A 96 27.41 33.34 -8.63
C ALA A 96 27.14 32.90 -7.18
N CYS A 97 26.01 32.23 -6.95
CA CYS A 97 25.66 31.69 -5.64
C CYS A 97 26.56 30.50 -5.26
N LEU A 98 26.82 29.58 -6.19
CA LEU A 98 27.78 28.49 -5.98
C LEU A 98 29.17 29.02 -5.63
N GLU A 99 29.61 30.07 -6.31
CA GLU A 99 30.87 30.75 -6.00
C GLU A 99 30.89 31.39 -4.60
N THR A 100 29.76 31.93 -4.16
CA THR A 100 29.62 32.50 -2.82
C THR A 100 29.64 31.41 -1.73
N ILE A 101 28.94 30.30 -1.95
CA ILE A 101 28.94 29.12 -1.07
C ILE A 101 30.37 28.54 -0.98
N ARG A 102 31.08 28.45 -2.12
CA ARG A 102 32.48 27.99 -2.19
C ARG A 102 33.44 28.85 -1.36
N GLY A 103 33.15 30.13 -1.19
CA GLY A 103 33.95 31.06 -0.38
C GLY A 103 33.60 31.08 1.12
N GLY A 104 32.48 30.46 1.52
CA GLY A 104 31.95 30.48 2.89
C GLY A 104 32.22 29.20 3.68
N ASP A 105 32.55 29.32 4.97
CA ASP A 105 32.65 28.18 5.89
C ASP A 105 31.26 27.94 6.53
N VAL A 106 30.46 27.08 5.89
CA VAL A 106 29.01 26.94 6.15
C VAL A 106 28.73 26.17 7.45
N TYR A 107 29.65 25.31 7.88
CA TYR A 107 29.41 24.39 9.01
C TYR A 107 30.07 24.83 10.32
N ASN A 108 31.16 25.62 10.31
CA ASN A 108 31.87 25.93 11.55
C ASN A 108 32.56 27.31 11.60
N PRO A 109 31.80 28.42 11.46
CA PRO A 109 32.38 29.77 11.40
C PRO A 109 33.22 30.16 12.62
N GLY A 110 32.99 29.55 13.79
CA GLY A 110 33.74 29.78 15.04
C GLY A 110 35.06 29.00 15.17
N ALA A 111 35.28 27.94 14.37
CA ALA A 111 36.44 27.05 14.48
C ALA A 111 37.48 27.22 13.37
N ARG A 112 37.35 28.29 12.55
CA ARG A 112 38.13 28.62 11.32
C ARG A 112 39.66 28.46 11.37
N LYS A 113 40.26 28.39 12.57
CA LYS A 113 41.72 28.26 12.77
C LYS A 113 42.18 26.87 13.22
N ARG A 114 41.25 25.96 13.57
CA ARG A 114 41.55 24.70 14.26
C ARG A 114 41.00 23.46 13.55
N VAL A 115 40.07 23.62 12.61
CA VAL A 115 39.40 22.52 11.89
C VAL A 115 39.53 22.76 10.37
N PRO A 116 39.74 21.72 9.54
CA PRO A 116 39.73 21.85 8.09
C PRO A 116 38.41 22.43 7.58
N ARG A 117 38.48 23.30 6.58
CA ARG A 117 37.28 23.88 5.94
C ARG A 117 36.61 22.83 5.08
N LEU A 118 35.27 22.76 5.13
CA LEU A 118 34.50 21.87 4.26
C LEU A 118 34.11 22.59 2.96
N TYR A 119 34.64 22.11 1.84
CA TYR A 119 34.35 22.56 0.48
C TYR A 119 33.54 21.49 -0.26
N LEU A 120 32.40 21.92 -0.79
CA LEU A 120 31.44 21.03 -1.44
C LEU A 120 31.87 20.62 -2.86
N ILE A 121 32.70 21.44 -3.52
CA ILE A 121 33.12 21.26 -4.92
C ILE A 121 34.57 21.72 -5.12
N ASN A 122 35.21 21.21 -6.18
CA ASN A 122 36.55 21.63 -6.58
C ASN A 122 36.61 23.10 -7.01
N SER A 123 37.74 23.75 -6.74
CA SER A 123 38.02 25.11 -7.18
C SER A 123 38.29 25.17 -8.68
N TYR A 124 37.55 26.00 -9.40
CA TYR A 124 37.85 26.35 -10.79
C TYR A 124 39.00 27.35 -10.94
N SER A 125 39.35 28.06 -9.86
CA SER A 125 40.41 29.07 -9.82
C SER A 125 41.70 28.55 -9.18
N GLU A 126 42.84 29.03 -9.70
CA GLU A 126 44.15 28.69 -9.18
C GLU A 126 44.53 29.50 -7.94
N THR A 127 45.20 28.86 -7.00
CA THR A 127 45.85 29.51 -5.87
C THR A 127 47.27 28.97 -5.69
N THR A 128 48.02 29.54 -4.76
CA THR A 128 49.38 29.07 -4.42
C THR A 128 49.31 28.15 -3.22
N LEU A 129 50.00 27.01 -3.27
CA LEU A 129 49.99 25.98 -2.23
C LEU A 129 50.26 26.53 -0.82
N GLY A 130 51.16 27.52 -0.69
CA GLY A 130 51.45 28.14 0.61
C GLY A 130 50.22 28.76 1.32
N LYS A 131 49.18 29.14 0.56
CA LYS A 131 47.93 29.73 1.08
C LYS A 131 46.96 28.70 1.65
N LEU A 132 47.08 27.42 1.31
CA LEU A 132 46.16 26.37 1.78
C LEU A 132 46.49 25.94 3.20
N PRO A 133 45.58 25.95 4.19
CA PRO A 133 45.87 25.45 5.54
C PRO A 133 46.28 23.96 5.59
N ILE A 134 46.79 23.52 6.74
CA ILE A 134 47.08 22.10 6.99
C ILE A 134 45.75 21.32 6.99
N GLY A 135 45.75 20.12 6.40
CA GLY A 135 44.57 19.27 6.19
C GLY A 135 43.80 19.57 4.90
N GLU A 136 44.24 20.55 4.11
CA GLU A 136 43.58 20.90 2.85
C GLU A 136 43.96 19.96 1.71
N SER A 137 42.95 19.49 0.97
CA SER A 137 43.15 18.72 -0.26
C SER A 137 43.25 19.65 -1.49
N PHE A 138 44.09 19.29 -2.45
CA PHE A 138 44.30 20.05 -3.67
C PHE A 138 44.78 19.19 -4.83
N ARG A 139 44.63 19.71 -6.05
CA ARG A 139 45.20 19.18 -7.28
C ARG A 139 46.24 20.14 -7.84
N LEU A 140 47.28 19.61 -8.47
CA LEU A 140 48.26 20.44 -9.17
C LEU A 140 47.59 21.09 -10.39
N SER A 141 47.80 22.39 -10.58
CA SER A 141 47.25 23.08 -11.76
C SER A 141 47.75 22.49 -13.07
N GLU A 142 49.03 22.11 -13.11
CA GLU A 142 49.70 21.54 -14.29
C GLU A 142 49.38 20.06 -14.51
N ARG A 143 48.96 19.36 -13.44
CA ARG A 143 48.62 17.93 -13.44
C ARG A 143 47.34 17.72 -12.65
N PRO A 144 46.18 18.02 -13.24
CA PRO A 144 44.90 18.03 -12.54
C PRO A 144 44.49 16.63 -12.04
N ASP A 145 45.10 15.56 -12.55
CA ASP A 145 44.83 14.19 -12.12
C ASP A 145 45.58 13.81 -10.83
N GLU A 146 46.67 14.50 -10.50
CA GLU A 146 47.47 14.24 -9.30
C GLU A 146 46.93 15.04 -8.11
N LYS A 147 46.65 14.32 -7.03
CA LYS A 147 45.93 14.83 -5.87
C LYS A 147 46.71 14.65 -4.59
N TYR A 148 46.67 15.68 -3.75
CA TYR A 148 47.47 15.79 -2.55
C TYR A 148 46.71 16.44 -1.41
N GLU A 149 47.12 16.14 -0.18
CA GLU A 149 46.68 16.81 1.05
C GLU A 149 47.88 17.48 1.73
N VAL A 150 47.69 18.68 2.28
CA VAL A 150 48.72 19.39 3.05
C VAL A 150 48.88 18.77 4.44
N LEU A 151 50.02 18.14 4.71
CA LEU A 151 50.32 17.58 6.03
C LEU A 151 51.01 18.59 6.96
N LEU A 152 52.06 19.27 6.46
CA LEU A 152 52.88 20.18 7.27
C LEU A 152 53.37 21.37 6.46
N LYS A 153 53.50 22.52 7.11
CA LYS A 153 54.07 23.73 6.51
C LYS A 153 55.43 24.05 7.13
N GLN A 154 56.51 23.84 6.38
CA GLN A 154 57.87 24.20 6.77
C GLN A 154 58.49 25.16 5.72
N SER A 155 59.80 25.13 5.50
CA SER A 155 60.46 25.84 4.39
C SER A 155 59.87 25.41 3.03
N GLN A 156 59.54 24.13 2.89
CA GLN A 156 58.68 23.55 1.86
C GLN A 156 57.40 22.98 2.49
N ILE A 157 56.36 22.76 1.66
CA ILE A 157 55.08 22.20 2.11
C ILE A 157 55.16 20.67 1.97
N VAL A 158 54.97 19.94 3.06
CA VAL A 158 54.90 18.48 3.05
C VAL A 158 53.48 18.07 2.73
N VAL A 159 53.31 17.24 1.70
CA VAL A 159 52.01 16.85 1.19
C VAL A 159 51.94 15.33 0.99
N ARG A 160 50.75 14.77 1.05
CA ARG A 160 50.51 13.32 0.91
C ARG A 160 49.57 13.07 -0.27
N SER A 161 49.94 12.15 -1.17
CA SER A 161 49.04 11.72 -2.25
C SER A 161 47.90 10.84 -1.73
N VAL A 162 46.88 10.60 -2.56
CA VAL A 162 45.76 9.70 -2.21
C VAL A 162 46.23 8.28 -1.87
N GLU A 163 47.31 7.82 -2.49
CA GLU A 163 47.92 6.50 -2.27
C GLU A 163 48.81 6.46 -1.01
N GLY A 164 48.92 7.57 -0.28
CA GLY A 164 49.69 7.67 0.96
C GLY A 164 51.15 8.11 0.79
N TYR A 165 51.61 8.39 -0.43
CA TYR A 165 52.99 8.82 -0.67
C TYR A 165 53.24 10.24 -0.19
N ILE A 166 54.28 10.44 0.62
CA ILE A 166 54.64 11.75 1.15
C ILE A 166 55.68 12.41 0.24
N SER A 167 55.44 13.67 -0.13
CA SER A 167 56.33 14.48 -0.96
C SER A 167 56.46 15.91 -0.42
N ARG A 168 57.46 16.66 -0.91
CA ARG A 168 57.69 18.06 -0.53
C ARG A 168 57.53 18.96 -1.75
N MET A 169 56.73 20.02 -1.61
CA MET A 169 56.41 20.94 -2.70
C MET A 169 56.72 22.39 -2.33
N SER A 170 57.00 23.21 -3.35
CA SER A 170 57.25 24.64 -3.17
C SER A 170 55.98 25.37 -2.72
N LYS A 171 56.13 26.38 -1.85
CA LYS A 171 55.02 27.27 -1.45
C LYS A 171 54.39 28.00 -2.65
N LYS A 172 55.15 28.18 -3.73
CA LYS A 172 54.72 28.89 -4.94
C LYS A 172 53.98 27.99 -5.95
N THR A 173 53.94 26.67 -5.73
CA THR A 173 53.26 25.74 -6.63
C THR A 173 51.80 26.14 -6.82
N LYS A 174 51.36 26.18 -8.08
CA LYS A 174 49.98 26.51 -8.47
C LYS A 174 49.09 25.28 -8.32
N VAL A 175 48.01 25.47 -7.58
CA VAL A 175 47.11 24.39 -7.19
C VAL A 175 45.67 24.85 -7.27
N LYS A 176 44.78 23.89 -7.47
CA LYS A 176 43.32 24.07 -7.35
C LYS A 176 42.87 23.35 -6.09
N VAL A 177 42.19 24.07 -5.20
CA VAL A 177 41.64 23.50 -3.95
C VAL A 177 40.60 22.46 -4.31
N GLU A 178 40.61 21.33 -3.60
CA GLU A 178 39.68 20.23 -3.85
C GLU A 178 38.49 20.27 -2.89
N GLY A 179 37.35 19.76 -3.35
CA GLY A 179 36.22 19.42 -2.49
C GLY A 179 36.53 18.21 -1.59
N ASN A 180 35.92 18.17 -0.42
CA ASN A 180 36.17 17.20 0.64
C ASN A 180 34.89 16.50 1.14
N LEU A 181 33.86 16.43 0.29
CA LEU A 181 32.74 15.50 0.43
C LEU A 181 33.05 14.10 -0.15
N THR A 182 32.28 13.12 0.34
CA THR A 182 32.36 11.66 0.15
C THR A 182 32.70 11.21 -1.28
N ARG A 183 33.55 10.19 -1.38
CA ARG A 183 34.21 9.78 -2.63
C ARG A 183 33.92 8.32 -2.98
N GLY A 184 34.01 7.98 -4.26
CA GLY A 184 33.97 6.59 -4.70
C GLY A 184 35.16 5.76 -4.16
N PRO A 185 35.13 4.42 -4.30
CA PRO A 185 36.13 3.52 -3.69
C PRO A 185 37.59 3.76 -4.14
N ASP A 186 37.79 4.45 -5.27
CA ASP A 186 39.11 4.75 -5.85
C ASP A 186 39.76 6.03 -5.28
N GLY A 187 39.06 6.79 -4.43
CA GLY A 187 39.55 8.02 -3.81
C GLY A 187 39.77 9.20 -4.77
N ASN A 188 39.60 8.99 -6.08
CA ASN A 188 39.96 9.93 -7.15
C ASN A 188 38.74 10.48 -7.89
N ARG A 189 37.63 9.73 -7.97
CA ARG A 189 36.39 10.17 -8.62
C ARG A 189 35.41 10.79 -7.62
N GLU A 190 34.96 11.98 -7.96
CA GLU A 190 33.87 12.69 -7.27
C GLU A 190 32.55 11.94 -7.50
N SER A 191 31.71 11.78 -6.46
CA SER A 191 30.33 11.31 -6.66
C SER A 191 29.62 12.34 -7.52
N LYS A 192 29.10 11.93 -8.68
CA LYS A 192 28.56 12.85 -9.69
C LYS A 192 27.43 13.67 -9.07
N VAL A 193 27.54 14.98 -9.05
CA VAL A 193 26.44 15.90 -8.75
C VAL A 193 25.63 16.12 -10.03
N ALA A 194 24.46 15.50 -10.15
CA ALA A 194 23.57 15.72 -11.29
C ALA A 194 22.68 16.97 -11.11
N LEU A 195 22.67 17.84 -12.12
CA LEU A 195 21.87 19.07 -12.20
C LEU A 195 20.44 18.78 -12.71
N ALA A 196 19.43 19.20 -11.96
CA ALA A 196 18.04 19.29 -12.44
C ALA A 196 17.46 20.66 -12.09
N THR A 197 16.92 21.37 -13.08
CA THR A 197 16.15 22.61 -12.89
C THR A 197 14.68 22.32 -13.14
N PHE A 198 13.83 22.54 -12.14
CA PHE A 198 12.38 22.43 -12.27
C PHE A 198 11.77 23.84 -12.24
N PRO A 199 11.03 24.27 -13.27
CA PRO A 199 10.20 25.47 -13.17
C PRO A 199 8.97 25.14 -12.31
N VAL A 200 9.08 25.26 -10.99
CA VAL A 200 7.92 25.15 -10.11
C VAL A 200 7.34 26.54 -9.90
N GLY A 201 6.33 26.89 -10.69
CA GLY A 201 5.53 28.09 -10.47
C GLY A 201 4.59 27.87 -9.30
N HIS A 202 5.04 28.15 -8.07
CA HIS A 202 4.13 28.19 -6.93
C HIS A 202 3.23 29.43 -7.06
N TYR A 203 1.97 29.23 -7.45
CA TYR A 203 0.93 30.23 -7.21
C TYR A 203 0.56 30.19 -5.72
N VAL A 204 1.40 30.80 -4.88
CA VAL A 204 1.01 31.09 -3.49
C VAL A 204 0.06 32.27 -3.53
N ASN A 205 -1.23 31.99 -3.51
CA ASN A 205 -2.26 32.99 -3.28
C ASN A 205 -2.14 33.43 -1.82
N TYR A 206 -1.47 34.56 -1.57
CA TYR A 206 -1.38 35.13 -0.23
C TYR A 206 -2.76 35.62 0.19
N ARG A 207 -3.40 34.88 1.09
CA ARG A 207 -4.41 35.45 1.99
C ARG A 207 -3.88 35.35 3.41
N THR A 208 -3.40 36.46 3.95
CA THR A 208 -3.25 36.67 5.39
C THR A 208 -3.75 38.06 5.77
N LEU A 209 -4.72 38.11 6.69
CA LEU A 209 -4.95 39.05 7.82
C LEU A 209 -6.38 38.79 8.37
N ARG A 210 -6.62 38.72 9.70
CA ARG A 210 -6.60 39.89 10.61
C ARG A 210 -6.49 39.54 12.12
N LEU A 211 -5.87 40.45 12.88
CA LEU A 211 -6.02 40.63 14.33
C LEU A 211 -7.34 41.39 14.68
N ASN A 212 -7.81 41.15 15.91
CA ASN A 212 -9.09 41.52 16.53
C ASN A 212 -9.69 42.90 16.19
N ASP A 213 -10.91 42.86 15.66
CA ASP A 213 -11.97 43.86 15.80
C ASP A 213 -13.11 43.11 16.52
N LYS A 214 -13.82 43.70 17.51
CA LYS A 214 -14.77 42.97 18.40
C LYS A 214 -15.93 42.27 17.65
N GLU A 215 -16.13 42.54 16.37
CA GLU A 215 -17.12 41.87 15.50
C GLU A 215 -16.56 40.75 14.59
N LYS A 216 -15.23 40.53 14.56
CA LYS A 216 -14.56 39.63 13.61
C LYS A 216 -13.42 38.85 14.29
N GLY A 217 -13.75 37.65 14.76
CA GLY A 217 -12.89 36.75 15.55
C GLY A 217 -11.65 36.14 14.87
N TYR A 218 -11.17 35.06 15.50
CA TYR A 218 -9.85 34.39 15.45
C TYR A 218 -9.16 34.12 14.08
N VAL A 219 -7.83 33.91 14.13
CA VAL A 219 -6.99 33.49 12.98
C VAL A 219 -6.54 32.03 13.11
N PHE A 220 -7.01 31.17 12.19
CA PHE A 220 -6.36 29.91 11.82
C PHE A 220 -6.02 29.97 10.32
N ALA A 221 -4.91 29.35 9.91
CA ALA A 221 -4.58 29.15 8.51
C ALA A 221 -4.36 27.65 8.23
N PHE A 222 -5.05 27.11 7.23
CA PHE A 222 -4.79 25.79 6.63
C PHE A 222 -4.47 25.99 5.15
N ILE A 223 -3.34 25.49 4.67
CA ILE A 223 -3.07 25.35 3.22
C ILE A 223 -2.23 24.07 2.97
N GLY A 224 -2.87 23.04 2.43
CA GLY A 224 -2.22 21.90 1.78
C GLY A 224 -2.04 22.14 0.28
N ASP A 225 -1.01 21.54 -0.31
CA ASP A 225 -0.86 21.43 -1.77
C ASP A 225 -0.72 19.95 -2.12
N GLU A 226 -1.52 19.48 -3.07
CA GLU A 226 -1.65 18.10 -3.56
C GLU A 226 -0.55 17.75 -4.59
N GLN A 227 0.31 18.70 -5.00
CA GLN A 227 1.21 18.51 -6.15
C GLN A 227 2.73 18.59 -5.89
N ALA A 228 3.21 18.57 -4.64
CA ALA A 228 4.65 18.50 -4.38
C ALA A 228 5.16 17.04 -4.37
N THR A 229 6.20 16.74 -5.16
CA THR A 229 6.77 15.38 -5.24
C THR A 229 7.27 14.88 -3.88
N PRO A 230 7.02 13.60 -3.50
CA PRO A 230 7.32 13.05 -2.17
C PRO A 230 8.78 13.18 -1.68
N HIS A 231 9.73 13.28 -2.61
CA HIS A 231 11.16 13.36 -2.28
C HIS A 231 11.58 14.66 -1.58
N PHE A 232 10.89 15.78 -1.86
CA PHE A 232 11.22 17.09 -1.28
C PHE A 232 10.75 17.22 0.19
N MET A 233 9.70 16.49 0.55
CA MET A 233 9.03 16.57 1.86
C MET A 233 9.77 15.83 2.98
N ARG A 234 10.46 14.72 2.68
CA ARG A 234 11.05 13.85 3.72
C ARG A 234 12.18 14.49 4.55
N TYR A 235 12.96 15.41 3.97
CA TYR A 235 14.17 15.92 4.63
C TYR A 235 14.04 17.36 5.14
N SER A 236 13.22 18.22 4.50
CA SER A 236 13.00 19.60 4.98
C SER A 236 12.02 19.72 6.14
N GLY A 237 11.11 18.74 6.30
CA GLY A 237 10.11 18.74 7.37
C GLY A 237 10.68 18.44 8.75
N LEU A 238 11.64 17.51 8.86
CA LEU A 238 12.12 16.98 10.15
C LEU A 238 12.95 18.00 10.95
N THR A 239 13.95 18.66 10.37
CA THR A 239 14.80 19.60 11.11
C THR A 239 14.06 20.87 11.56
N GLY A 240 13.18 21.40 10.70
CA GLY A 240 12.31 22.53 11.03
C GLY A 240 11.25 22.17 12.07
N ALA A 241 10.70 20.94 12.01
CA ALA A 241 9.81 20.43 13.05
C ALA A 241 10.53 20.24 14.40
N CYS A 242 11.78 19.76 14.43
CA CYS A 242 12.55 19.62 15.66
C CYS A 242 12.85 20.96 16.34
N ILE A 243 13.29 21.96 15.57
CA ILE A 243 13.56 23.31 16.10
C ILE A 243 12.26 23.96 16.59
N ASN A 244 11.18 23.85 15.81
CA ASN A 244 9.89 24.38 16.22
C ASN A 244 9.34 23.65 17.45
N ALA A 245 9.51 22.33 17.55
CA ALA A 245 9.12 21.56 18.73
C ALA A 245 9.92 22.00 19.98
N MET A 246 11.23 22.23 19.85
CA MET A 246 12.06 22.77 20.93
C MET A 246 11.60 24.18 21.34
N LEU A 247 11.36 25.08 20.38
CA LEU A 247 10.89 26.44 20.66
C LEU A 247 9.48 26.45 21.26
N PHE A 248 8.62 25.53 20.83
CA PHE A 248 7.29 25.34 21.39
C PHE A 248 7.36 24.77 22.81
N ASN A 249 8.23 23.81 23.08
CA ASN A 249 8.49 23.31 24.44
C ASN A 249 8.99 24.43 25.35
N ASN A 250 9.86 25.31 24.85
CA ASN A 250 10.28 26.50 25.60
C ASN A 250 9.10 27.46 25.83
N PHE A 251 8.24 27.69 24.84
CA PHE A 251 7.05 28.53 24.98
C PHE A 251 6.06 28.00 26.03
N VAL A 252 5.86 26.68 26.05
CA VAL A 252 5.04 25.96 27.05
C VAL A 252 5.68 26.07 28.44
N LYS A 253 6.98 25.76 28.56
CA LYS A 253 7.70 25.84 29.83
C LYS A 253 7.69 27.26 30.41
N GLN A 254 7.93 28.27 29.57
CA GLN A 254 7.89 29.67 29.99
C GLN A 254 6.51 30.09 30.50
N ALA A 255 5.42 29.49 29.97
CA ALA A 255 4.06 29.72 30.48
C ALA A 255 3.95 29.28 31.93
N ILE A 256 4.43 28.07 32.20
CA ILE A 256 4.42 27.43 33.52
C ILE A 256 5.34 28.19 34.48
N ASP A 257 6.48 28.68 34.00
CA ASP A 257 7.43 29.50 34.77
C ASP A 257 6.91 30.94 35.03
N GLY A 258 5.67 31.28 34.64
CA GLY A 258 5.03 32.57 34.94
C GLY A 258 5.46 33.75 34.06
N ILE A 259 6.07 33.49 32.89
CA ILE A 259 6.45 34.55 31.95
C ILE A 259 5.21 34.97 31.16
N SER A 260 4.97 36.29 31.03
CA SER A 260 3.77 36.82 30.37
C SER A 260 3.60 36.31 28.93
N PHE A 261 2.37 36.05 28.49
CA PHE A 261 2.08 35.68 27.09
C PHE A 261 2.78 36.60 26.08
N VAL A 262 2.75 37.92 26.31
CA VAL A 262 3.34 38.92 25.41
C VAL A 262 4.84 38.70 25.26
N ASP A 263 5.56 38.41 26.34
CA ASP A 263 7.01 38.24 26.31
C ASP A 263 7.42 36.86 25.77
N ARG A 264 6.68 35.81 26.11
CA ARG A 264 6.84 34.47 25.51
C ARG A 264 6.58 34.49 24.01
N PHE A 265 5.51 35.17 23.59
CA PHE A 265 5.16 35.32 22.18
C PHE A 265 6.20 36.15 21.44
N LYS A 266 6.76 37.21 22.05
CA LYS A 266 7.90 37.95 21.47
C LYS A 266 9.11 37.04 21.31
N LEU A 267 9.49 36.26 22.32
CA LEU A 267 10.64 35.34 22.25
C LEU A 267 10.42 34.25 21.19
N TYR A 268 9.27 33.59 21.23
CA TYR A 268 8.89 32.58 20.24
C TYR A 268 8.83 33.19 18.84
N SER A 269 8.24 34.37 18.66
CA SER A 269 8.18 35.06 17.36
C SER A 269 9.54 35.56 16.88
N ILE A 270 10.48 35.95 17.75
CA ILE A 270 11.86 36.31 17.38
C ILE A 270 12.58 35.09 16.80
N GLU A 271 12.47 33.95 17.46
CA GLU A 271 13.12 32.69 17.05
C GLU A 271 12.41 32.01 15.86
N THR A 272 11.09 32.22 15.73
CA THR A 272 10.25 31.72 14.63
C THR A 272 9.95 32.74 13.54
N ASN A 273 10.61 33.91 13.52
CA ASN A 273 10.50 34.93 12.46
C ASN A 273 11.19 34.50 11.15
N TRP A 274 11.03 33.23 10.82
CA TRP A 274 11.28 32.66 9.52
C TRP A 274 9.96 32.86 8.80
N SER A 275 9.95 33.49 7.62
CA SER A 275 8.71 33.70 6.85
C SER A 275 8.13 32.40 6.25
N ASN A 276 8.31 31.26 6.91
CA ASN A 276 7.87 29.93 6.51
C ASN A 276 6.78 29.41 7.46
N GLY A 277 5.58 29.98 7.35
CA GLY A 277 4.36 29.29 7.78
C GLY A 277 4.21 27.90 7.13
N GLU A 278 4.91 27.64 6.01
CA GLU A 278 4.97 26.32 5.37
C GLU A 278 5.72 25.25 6.18
N VAL A 279 6.81 25.58 6.88
CA VAL A 279 7.60 24.54 7.59
C VAL A 279 6.93 24.15 8.91
N VAL A 280 6.32 25.13 9.58
CA VAL A 280 5.59 24.94 10.85
C VAL A 280 4.29 24.17 10.64
N GLN A 281 3.59 24.36 9.50
CA GLN A 281 2.34 23.66 9.21
C GLN A 281 2.52 22.33 8.48
N ARG A 282 3.55 22.16 7.63
CA ARG A 282 3.72 20.95 6.82
C ARG A 282 4.50 19.84 7.52
N GLY A 283 5.30 20.15 8.55
CA GLY A 283 6.01 19.16 9.36
C GLY A 283 5.12 18.33 10.30
N THR A 284 3.88 18.79 10.56
CA THR A 284 2.92 18.11 11.45
C THR A 284 1.67 17.59 10.75
N GLY A 285 1.60 17.68 9.41
CA GLY A 285 0.36 17.45 8.65
C GLY A 285 0.50 16.65 7.35
N ALA A 286 1.64 15.98 7.10
CA ALA A 286 1.73 15.04 5.99
C ALA A 286 0.99 13.74 6.35
N ASN A 287 -0.33 13.81 6.19
CA ASN A 287 -1.35 12.85 6.60
C ASN A 287 -1.42 11.61 5.67
N TYR A 288 -0.32 10.87 5.51
CA TYR A 288 -0.31 9.66 4.67
C TYR A 288 -0.16 8.40 5.54
N GLY A 289 -1.29 7.72 5.82
CA GLY A 289 -1.37 6.45 6.55
C GLY A 289 -2.82 6.09 6.94
N LEU A 290 -3.09 4.87 7.41
CA LEU A 290 -4.43 4.43 7.88
C LEU A 290 -5.05 5.38 8.91
N ASP A 291 -4.20 6.07 9.68
CA ASP A 291 -4.63 7.04 10.68
C ASP A 291 -4.27 8.47 10.32
N GLY A 292 -3.68 8.74 9.16
CA GLY A 292 -3.52 10.11 8.69
C GLY A 292 -2.72 11.07 9.54
N PHE A 293 -2.03 10.66 10.61
CA PHE A 293 -1.37 11.60 11.51
C PHE A 293 -0.05 11.01 12.01
N LEU A 294 0.95 11.87 12.25
CA LEU A 294 2.00 11.54 13.21
C LEU A 294 1.29 11.36 14.56
N ARG A 295 1.44 10.20 15.20
CA ARG A 295 0.98 9.97 16.57
C ARG A 295 2.11 10.41 17.51
N PRO A 296 2.08 11.61 18.11
CA PRO A 296 3.13 12.01 19.04
C PRO A 296 2.99 11.20 20.31
N GLY A 297 4.02 10.43 20.66
CA GLY A 297 4.12 9.84 21.99
C GLY A 297 4.45 10.90 23.04
N PHE A 298 3.71 10.94 24.14
CA PHE A 298 4.02 11.78 25.30
C PHE A 298 3.54 11.12 26.59
N SER A 299 4.21 11.40 27.70
CA SER A 299 3.70 11.00 29.03
C SER A 299 2.50 11.85 29.42
N TYR A 300 1.59 11.33 30.25
CA TYR A 300 0.44 12.12 30.71
C TYR A 300 0.87 13.45 31.34
N ALA A 301 1.98 13.45 32.10
CA ALA A 301 2.55 14.68 32.67
C ALA A 301 2.90 15.73 31.61
N HIS A 302 3.58 15.34 30.51
CA HIS A 302 3.91 16.27 29.42
C HIS A 302 2.66 16.76 28.67
N GLY A 303 1.68 15.88 28.47
CA GLY A 303 0.39 16.27 27.90
C GLY A 303 -0.33 17.30 28.77
N LEU A 304 -0.33 17.09 30.08
CA LEU A 304 -0.91 18.00 31.07
C LEU A 304 -0.14 19.32 31.19
N ASP A 305 1.18 19.32 31.07
CA ASP A 305 1.98 20.56 31.00
C ASP A 305 1.54 21.43 29.81
N TYR A 306 1.32 20.81 28.65
CA TYR A 306 0.79 21.51 27.48
C TYR A 306 -0.63 22.05 27.72
N LEU A 307 -1.55 21.21 28.20
CA LEU A 307 -2.92 21.63 28.52
C LEU A 307 -2.95 22.75 29.57
N HIS A 308 -2.08 22.68 30.58
CA HIS A 308 -1.94 23.70 31.61
C HIS A 308 -1.51 25.04 31.01
N SER A 309 -0.51 25.02 30.13
CA SER A 309 -0.08 26.24 29.43
C SER A 309 -1.20 26.89 28.61
N LYS A 310 -2.15 26.10 28.09
CA LYS A 310 -3.33 26.60 27.37
C LYS A 310 -4.37 27.22 28.27
N VAL A 311 -4.61 26.68 29.46
CA VAL A 311 -5.46 27.33 30.47
C VAL A 311 -4.88 28.69 30.85
N ILE A 312 -3.56 28.76 31.11
CA ILE A 312 -2.87 30.03 31.43
C ILE A 312 -3.03 31.02 30.27
N GLU A 313 -2.73 30.61 29.04
CA GLU A 313 -2.83 31.47 27.84
C GLU A 313 -4.24 32.04 27.66
N TYR A 314 -5.29 31.22 27.84
CA TYR A 314 -6.67 31.69 27.72
C TYR A 314 -7.05 32.65 28.85
N ARG A 315 -6.58 32.42 30.08
CA ARG A 315 -6.77 33.36 31.20
C ARG A 315 -6.07 34.70 30.96
N GLU A 316 -4.82 34.67 30.54
CA GLU A 316 -4.02 35.88 30.22
C GLU A 316 -4.61 36.69 29.06
N SER A 317 -5.37 36.05 28.18
CA SER A 317 -5.99 36.68 27.00
C SER A 317 -7.50 36.89 27.11
N GLU A 318 -8.08 36.68 28.30
CA GLU A 318 -9.52 36.85 28.59
C GLU A 318 -10.44 36.05 27.62
N GLN A 319 -10.00 34.85 27.22
CA GLN A 319 -10.74 33.97 26.32
C GLN A 319 -11.64 33.00 27.08
N ASP A 320 -12.64 32.47 26.37
CA ASP A 320 -13.58 31.49 26.89
C ASP A 320 -12.89 30.16 27.24
N LEU A 321 -12.80 29.87 28.54
CA LEU A 321 -12.19 28.67 29.10
C LEU A 321 -13.01 27.39 28.81
N ASP A 322 -14.25 27.50 28.35
CA ASP A 322 -15.03 26.33 27.95
C ASP A 322 -14.64 25.83 26.54
N ASN A 323 -13.86 26.62 25.77
CA ASN A 323 -13.47 26.34 24.39
C ASN A 323 -11.95 26.32 24.16
N ILE A 324 -11.18 25.76 25.11
CA ILE A 324 -9.70 25.72 25.05
C ILE A 324 -9.17 24.83 23.91
N LEU A 325 -9.80 23.68 23.64
CA LEU A 325 -9.34 22.74 22.62
C LEU A 325 -10.21 22.79 21.35
N SER A 326 -9.60 23.22 20.24
CA SER A 326 -10.19 23.06 18.90
C SER A 326 -10.35 21.59 18.51
N ARG A 327 -11.21 21.28 17.53
CA ARG A 327 -11.40 19.92 17.00
C ARG A 327 -10.09 19.25 16.58
N ASP A 328 -9.20 19.97 15.89
CA ASP A 328 -7.94 19.40 15.40
C ASP A 328 -7.01 19.01 16.54
N TRP A 329 -6.97 19.80 17.60
CA TRP A 329 -6.21 19.47 18.82
C TRP A 329 -6.84 18.30 19.57
N LYS A 330 -8.18 18.23 19.65
CA LYS A 330 -8.89 17.07 20.23
C LYS A 330 -8.55 15.78 19.49
N ILE A 331 -8.53 15.79 18.15
CA ILE A 331 -8.13 14.63 17.34
C ILE A 331 -6.69 14.22 17.63
N LYS A 332 -5.75 15.17 17.69
CA LYS A 332 -4.32 14.87 17.91
C LYS A 332 -4.06 14.29 19.29
N ILE A 333 -4.62 14.89 20.33
CA ILE A 333 -4.46 14.41 21.71
C ILE A 333 -5.18 13.07 21.86
N ALA A 334 -6.36 12.88 21.25
CA ALA A 334 -7.05 11.59 21.25
C ALA A 334 -6.23 10.49 20.57
N ALA A 335 -5.57 10.77 19.44
CA ALA A 335 -4.75 9.78 18.74
C ALA A 335 -3.51 9.34 19.53
N SER A 336 -3.03 10.18 20.45
CA SER A 336 -1.92 9.88 21.36
C SER A 336 -2.37 9.18 22.65
N MET A 337 -3.50 9.60 23.24
CA MET A 337 -3.99 9.07 24.51
C MET A 337 -4.80 7.78 24.34
N VAL A 338 -5.51 7.62 23.22
CA VAL A 338 -6.42 6.51 22.96
C VAL A 338 -5.95 5.76 21.71
N PRO A 339 -5.20 4.65 21.88
CA PRO A 339 -4.82 3.79 20.78
C PRO A 339 -6.04 3.32 19.97
N ARG A 340 -5.84 3.02 18.70
CA ARG A 340 -6.93 2.54 17.85
C ARG A 340 -7.39 1.14 18.29
N GLY A 341 -8.70 0.95 18.40
CA GLY A 341 -9.34 -0.25 18.91
C GLY A 341 -9.57 -0.26 20.42
N MET A 342 -9.27 0.85 21.11
CA MET A 342 -9.49 1.02 22.55
C MET A 342 -10.54 2.10 22.86
N GLU A 343 -11.08 2.78 21.85
CA GLU A 343 -12.01 3.91 22.01
C GLU A 343 -13.32 3.54 22.70
N LEU A 344 -13.78 2.30 22.52
CA LEU A 344 -14.99 1.76 23.13
C LEU A 344 -14.70 0.71 24.20
N ASN A 345 -13.42 0.43 24.49
CA ASN A 345 -13.06 -0.56 25.48
C ASN A 345 -13.25 0.02 26.90
N GLU A 346 -14.30 -0.43 27.60
CA GLU A 346 -14.65 0.13 28.91
C GLU A 346 -13.53 0.02 29.95
N THR A 347 -12.83 -1.12 29.99
CA THR A 347 -11.75 -1.37 30.94
C THR A 347 -10.60 -0.39 30.71
N PHE A 348 -10.14 -0.28 29.47
CA PHE A 348 -9.11 0.69 29.06
C PHE A 348 -9.54 2.12 29.41
N ILE A 349 -10.76 2.52 29.06
CA ILE A 349 -11.24 3.89 29.26
C ILE A 349 -11.32 4.22 30.76
N LYS A 350 -11.86 3.31 31.59
CA LYS A 350 -11.90 3.49 33.05
C LYS A 350 -10.50 3.62 33.66
N SER A 351 -9.56 2.76 33.25
CA SER A 351 -8.16 2.83 33.70
C SER A 351 -7.46 4.10 33.24
N LEU A 352 -7.70 4.53 31.99
CA LEU A 352 -7.15 5.78 31.43
C LEU A 352 -7.64 6.98 32.23
N TYR A 353 -8.94 7.04 32.55
CA TYR A 353 -9.48 8.10 33.41
C TYR A 353 -8.80 8.15 34.77
N ALA A 354 -8.63 7.00 35.43
CA ALA A 354 -7.97 6.93 36.73
C ALA A 354 -6.53 7.44 36.68
N GLN A 355 -5.76 7.04 35.66
CA GLN A 355 -4.36 7.49 35.50
C GLN A 355 -4.25 8.97 35.16
N VAL A 356 -5.13 9.48 34.29
CA VAL A 356 -5.14 10.90 33.94
C VAL A 356 -5.54 11.77 35.13
N GLN A 357 -6.54 11.37 35.91
CA GLN A 357 -6.93 12.08 37.15
C GLN A 357 -5.80 12.09 38.18
N ALA A 358 -5.08 10.97 38.34
CA ALA A 358 -3.91 10.92 39.22
C ALA A 358 -2.82 11.89 38.73
N ALA A 359 -2.56 11.94 37.42
CA ALA A 359 -1.60 12.86 36.83
C ALA A 359 -2.02 14.34 36.96
N VAL A 360 -3.33 14.65 36.84
CA VAL A 360 -3.88 16.00 37.09
C VAL A 360 -3.66 16.39 38.55
N PHE A 361 -3.89 15.47 39.48
CA PHE A 361 -3.65 15.72 40.90
C PHE A 361 -2.18 15.95 41.23
N GLU A 362 -1.27 15.15 40.68
CA GLU A 362 0.18 15.37 40.85
C GLU A 362 0.62 16.72 40.26
N LYS A 363 0.04 17.11 39.11
CA LYS A 363 0.26 18.43 38.53
C LYS A 363 -0.23 19.54 39.47
N PHE A 364 -1.43 19.41 40.03
CA PHE A 364 -1.97 20.35 41.04
C PHE A 364 -1.03 20.48 42.25
N ILE A 365 -0.57 19.37 42.83
CA ILE A 365 0.35 19.41 43.97
C ILE A 365 1.66 20.13 43.60
N LYS A 366 2.22 19.83 42.42
CA LYS A 366 3.45 20.47 41.95
C LYS A 366 3.31 22.00 41.81
N GLU A 367 2.18 22.47 41.29
CA GLU A 367 1.90 23.91 41.16
C GLU A 367 1.70 24.57 42.54
N VAL A 368 0.98 23.92 43.45
CA VAL A 368 0.82 24.41 44.83
C VAL A 368 2.16 24.49 45.57
N SER A 369 3.03 23.49 45.42
CA SER A 369 4.38 23.50 46.03
C SER A 369 5.32 24.54 45.40
N ALA A 370 5.11 24.92 44.13
CA ALA A 370 5.88 25.95 43.47
C ALA A 370 5.41 27.38 43.84
N ASP A 371 4.20 27.51 44.36
CA ASP A 371 3.64 28.78 44.82
C ASP A 371 4.24 29.15 46.19
N GLY A 372 5.26 30.01 46.17
CA GLY A 372 5.96 30.47 47.38
C GLY A 372 5.09 31.25 48.39
N LYS A 373 3.80 31.46 48.12
CA LYS A 373 2.83 32.01 49.06
C LYS A 373 2.12 30.95 49.90
N ILE A 374 2.16 29.68 49.49
CA ILE A 374 1.53 28.56 50.20
C ILE A 374 2.60 27.83 51.01
N ALA A 375 2.32 27.56 52.28
CA ALA A 375 3.26 26.85 53.15
C ALA A 375 3.38 25.37 52.75
N ASP A 376 4.60 24.82 52.71
CA ASP A 376 4.88 23.41 52.38
C ASP A 376 4.09 22.42 53.26
N SER A 377 3.72 22.81 54.48
CA SER A 377 2.92 22.00 55.41
C SER A 377 1.49 21.71 54.91
N VAL A 378 1.03 22.40 53.87
CA VAL A 378 -0.30 22.20 53.25
C VAL A 378 -0.30 20.98 52.32
N VAL A 379 0.83 20.65 51.68
CA VAL A 379 0.93 19.54 50.71
C VAL A 379 0.55 18.18 51.30
N PRO A 380 1.00 17.79 52.52
CA PRO A 380 0.57 16.54 53.15
C PRO A 380 -0.94 16.49 53.43
N ILE A 381 -1.55 17.63 53.77
CA ILE A 381 -3.00 17.74 54.02
C ILE A 381 -3.78 17.48 52.72
N LEU A 382 -3.33 18.10 51.62
CA LEU A 382 -3.92 17.90 50.30
C LEU A 382 -3.85 16.44 49.85
N ARG A 383 -2.69 15.79 50.01
CA ARG A 383 -2.50 14.36 49.66
C ARG A 383 -3.39 13.45 50.52
N SER A 384 -3.42 13.67 51.83
CA SER A 384 -4.27 12.91 52.76
C SER A 384 -5.77 13.01 52.40
N ARG A 385 -6.24 14.22 52.03
CA ARG A 385 -7.61 14.41 51.55
C ARG A 385 -7.87 13.66 50.25
N TYR A 386 -6.95 13.70 49.29
CA TYR A 386 -7.11 13.03 48.00
C TYR A 386 -7.19 11.51 48.14
N GLU A 387 -6.37 10.94 49.03
CA GLU A 387 -6.42 9.53 49.40
C GLU A 387 -7.77 9.17 50.05
N SER A 388 -8.28 10.00 50.97
CA SER A 388 -9.58 9.79 51.62
C SER A 388 -10.77 9.79 50.65
N MET A 389 -10.61 10.44 49.48
CA MET A 389 -11.64 10.54 48.44
C MET A 389 -11.51 9.47 47.33
N ALA A 390 -10.70 8.42 47.54
CA ALA A 390 -10.52 7.33 46.57
C ALA A 390 -11.83 6.77 46.00
N SER A 391 -12.81 6.47 46.86
CA SER A 391 -14.10 5.92 46.44
C SER A 391 -15.02 6.95 45.78
N ALA A 392 -14.89 8.23 46.13
CA ALA A 392 -15.69 9.32 45.58
C ALA A 392 -15.23 9.75 44.18
N ARG A 393 -13.94 9.58 43.85
CA ARG A 393 -13.34 9.90 42.54
C ARG A 393 -14.05 9.25 41.36
N ALA A 394 -14.51 8.01 41.53
CA ALA A 394 -15.20 7.26 40.49
C ALA A 394 -16.70 7.58 40.37
N ALA A 395 -17.28 8.25 41.39
CA ALA A 395 -18.73 8.47 41.50
C ALA A 395 -19.16 9.91 41.21
N LEU A 396 -18.27 10.88 41.38
CA LEU A 396 -18.55 12.30 41.19
C LEU A 396 -18.10 12.78 39.81
N ASP A 397 -18.83 13.73 39.22
CA ASP A 397 -18.31 14.48 38.08
C ASP A 397 -17.14 15.39 38.53
N PHE A 398 -16.34 15.86 37.57
CA PHE A 398 -15.14 16.66 37.85
C PHE A 398 -15.43 17.97 38.60
N ASN A 399 -16.59 18.62 38.43
CA ASN A 399 -16.90 19.85 39.16
C ASN A 399 -17.22 19.51 40.62
N SER A 400 -18.11 18.53 40.81
CA SER A 400 -18.53 18.03 42.10
C SER A 400 -17.34 17.47 42.91
N PHE A 401 -16.40 16.78 42.25
CA PHE A 401 -15.19 16.27 42.88
C PHE A 401 -14.32 17.40 43.46
N TRP A 402 -13.98 18.42 42.66
CA TRP A 402 -13.11 19.51 43.11
C TRP A 402 -13.79 20.41 44.16
N ASP A 403 -15.12 20.59 44.08
CA ASP A 403 -15.90 21.31 45.09
C ASP A 403 -15.95 20.54 46.42
N GLU A 404 -16.18 19.23 46.39
CA GLU A 404 -16.15 18.36 47.58
C GLU A 404 -14.73 18.21 48.15
N TYR A 405 -13.72 18.24 47.28
CA TYR A 405 -12.32 18.20 47.66
C TYR A 405 -11.96 19.43 48.49
N LEU A 406 -12.29 20.63 48.00
CA LEU A 406 -12.04 21.90 48.70
C LEU A 406 -12.82 22.02 50.00
N THR A 407 -14.13 21.76 49.96
CA THR A 407 -15.02 21.92 51.15
C THR A 407 -14.65 20.98 52.30
N GLY A 408 -14.05 19.83 52.01
CA GLY A 408 -13.61 18.88 53.02
C GLY A 408 -12.18 19.06 53.55
N LEU A 409 -11.45 20.09 53.12
CA LEU A 409 -10.11 20.38 53.66
C LEU A 409 -10.19 20.90 55.09
N GLN A 410 -9.53 20.21 56.01
CA GLN A 410 -9.40 20.61 57.41
C GLN A 410 -7.98 21.06 57.71
N GLY A 411 -7.81 22.10 58.54
CA GLY A 411 -6.49 22.58 58.97
C GLY A 411 -5.80 23.56 58.01
N VAL A 412 -6.52 24.09 57.02
CA VAL A 412 -6.07 25.15 56.10
C VAL A 412 -6.78 26.46 56.47
N ASN A 413 -6.04 27.58 56.55
CA ASN A 413 -6.64 28.87 56.90
C ASN A 413 -7.42 29.47 55.71
N SER A 414 -8.27 30.48 55.97
CA SER A 414 -9.14 31.08 54.94
C SER A 414 -8.38 31.73 53.78
N GLU A 415 -7.19 32.29 54.05
CA GLU A 415 -6.38 32.97 53.03
C GLU A 415 -5.73 31.96 52.08
N THR A 416 -5.15 30.88 52.60
CA THR A 416 -4.65 29.75 51.81
C THR A 416 -5.77 29.04 51.08
N MET A 417 -6.97 28.90 51.67
CA MET A 417 -8.11 28.32 50.97
C MET A 417 -8.51 29.13 49.74
N GLN A 418 -8.51 30.47 49.84
CA GLN A 418 -8.80 31.34 48.70
C GLN A 418 -7.73 31.24 47.61
N MET A 419 -6.46 31.11 47.99
CA MET A 419 -5.34 30.91 47.05
C MET A 419 -5.38 29.52 46.37
N LEU A 420 -5.85 28.49 47.08
CA LEU A 420 -6.06 27.15 46.51
C LEU A 420 -7.25 27.16 45.53
N GLU A 421 -8.32 27.88 45.87
CA GLU A 421 -9.52 28.00 45.02
C GLU A 421 -9.21 28.70 43.68
N ASP A 422 -8.51 29.85 43.71
CA ASP A 422 -8.01 30.55 42.51
C ASP A 422 -6.53 30.93 42.70
N PRO A 423 -5.58 30.38 41.91
CA PRO A 423 -5.77 29.74 40.60
C PRO A 423 -5.77 28.21 40.55
N HIS A 424 -5.34 27.53 41.62
CA HIS A 424 -4.88 26.14 41.53
C HIS A 424 -6.01 25.13 41.23
N VAL A 425 -7.10 25.14 41.98
CA VAL A 425 -8.22 24.21 41.78
C VAL A 425 -9.00 24.51 40.51
N ILE A 426 -9.16 25.79 40.13
CA ILE A 426 -9.77 26.15 38.84
C ILE A 426 -8.98 25.53 37.68
N ILE A 427 -7.65 25.61 37.71
CA ILE A 427 -6.80 25.02 36.66
C ILE A 427 -6.94 23.50 36.65
N ALA A 428 -6.83 22.85 37.80
CA ALA A 428 -6.94 21.40 37.90
C ALA A 428 -8.29 20.88 37.37
N ARG A 429 -9.38 21.57 37.73
CA ARG A 429 -10.73 21.31 37.23
C ARG A 429 -10.82 21.43 35.71
N ARG A 430 -10.18 22.43 35.10
CA ARG A 430 -10.15 22.61 33.64
C ARG A 430 -9.31 21.53 32.93
N LEU A 431 -8.21 21.08 33.54
CA LEU A 431 -7.42 19.97 33.01
C LEU A 431 -8.24 18.68 32.93
N ASP A 432 -8.92 18.31 34.01
CA ASP A 432 -9.81 17.14 34.04
C ASP A 432 -10.91 17.22 32.96
N GLN A 433 -11.55 18.38 32.85
CA GLN A 433 -12.56 18.63 31.83
C GLN A 433 -12.03 18.42 30.41
N MET A 434 -10.86 18.97 30.08
CA MET A 434 -10.27 18.85 28.76
C MET A 434 -9.90 17.39 28.43
N CYS A 435 -9.30 16.67 29.38
CA CYS A 435 -8.97 15.25 29.21
C CYS A 435 -10.23 14.41 28.96
N ASN A 436 -11.29 14.62 29.74
CA ASN A 436 -12.58 13.96 29.55
C ASN A 436 -13.20 14.29 28.19
N GLN A 437 -13.16 15.56 27.76
CA GLN A 437 -13.61 15.95 26.42
C GLN A 437 -12.84 15.24 25.30
N VAL A 438 -11.53 15.05 25.44
CA VAL A 438 -10.69 14.33 24.46
C VAL A 438 -11.07 12.86 24.38
N ILE A 439 -11.27 12.20 25.52
CA ILE A 439 -11.65 10.78 25.58
C ILE A 439 -13.04 10.55 24.97
N ILE A 440 -14.03 11.37 25.33
CA ILE A 440 -15.38 11.34 24.72
C ILE A 440 -15.30 11.59 23.21
N PHE A 441 -14.50 12.57 22.80
CA PHE A 441 -14.29 12.89 21.40
C PHE A 441 -13.70 11.70 20.63
N ALA A 442 -12.76 10.95 21.20
CA ALA A 442 -12.18 9.76 20.58
C ALA A 442 -13.26 8.70 20.26
N GLY A 443 -14.14 8.40 21.22
CA GLY A 443 -15.26 7.49 21.01
C GLY A 443 -16.23 7.97 19.93
N GLN A 444 -16.60 9.25 19.94
CA GLN A 444 -17.47 9.84 18.91
C GLN A 444 -16.81 9.83 17.52
N ALA A 445 -15.50 10.11 17.45
CA ALA A 445 -14.75 10.09 16.21
C ALA A 445 -14.67 8.67 15.61
N TYR A 446 -14.50 7.66 16.45
CA TYR A 446 -14.57 6.26 16.07
C TYR A 446 -15.95 5.87 15.51
N LEU A 447 -17.02 6.16 16.25
CA LEU A 447 -18.40 5.85 15.84
C LEU A 447 -18.82 6.55 14.53
N SER A 448 -18.27 7.75 14.28
CA SER A 448 -18.53 8.52 13.06
C SER A 448 -17.58 8.20 11.90
N ASN A 449 -16.64 7.26 12.06
CA ASN A 449 -15.55 6.96 11.12
C ASN A 449 -14.77 8.22 10.67
N SER A 450 -14.60 9.19 11.57
CA SER A 450 -13.87 10.43 11.31
C SER A 450 -12.41 10.39 11.77
N ARG A 451 -11.95 9.22 12.24
CA ARG A 451 -10.55 8.94 12.60
C ARG A 451 -9.65 8.70 11.37
N ILE A 452 -10.23 8.26 10.25
CA ILE A 452 -9.47 7.94 9.02
C ILE A 452 -9.42 9.16 8.10
N SER A 453 -8.23 9.76 7.94
CA SER A 453 -8.07 10.97 7.13
C SER A 453 -8.13 10.73 5.61
N SER A 454 -7.90 9.49 5.16
CA SER A 454 -7.74 9.20 3.74
C SER A 454 -9.05 8.68 3.15
N GLU A 455 -9.61 9.40 2.17
CA GLU A 455 -10.75 8.93 1.37
C GLU A 455 -10.49 7.55 0.73
N LEU A 456 -9.23 7.16 0.50
CA LEU A 456 -8.85 5.84 -0.02
C LEU A 456 -9.37 4.67 0.83
N PHE A 457 -9.47 4.84 2.16
CA PHE A 457 -10.01 3.80 3.05
C PHE A 457 -11.54 3.76 3.03
N ASN A 458 -12.17 4.90 2.71
CA ASN A 458 -13.62 5.02 2.51
C ASN A 458 -14.05 4.64 1.09
N GLN A 459 -13.11 4.60 0.14
CA GLN A 459 -13.35 4.09 -1.21
C GLN A 459 -13.42 2.56 -1.20
N PRO A 460 -14.31 1.97 -2.02
CA PRO A 460 -14.26 0.54 -2.33
C PRO A 460 -12.82 0.23 -2.77
N LYS A 461 -12.26 -0.89 -2.28
CA LYS A 461 -10.93 -1.28 -2.75
C LYS A 461 -11.04 -1.38 -4.28
N PRO A 462 -10.05 -0.92 -5.07
CA PRO A 462 -9.97 -1.39 -6.46
C PRO A 462 -10.12 -2.91 -6.40
N VAL A 463 -10.85 -3.47 -7.36
CA VAL A 463 -11.30 -4.88 -7.37
C VAL A 463 -10.08 -5.80 -7.57
N ASP A 464 -9.15 -5.77 -6.63
CA ASP A 464 -8.03 -6.68 -6.48
C ASP A 464 -8.53 -7.99 -5.85
N SER A 465 -9.78 -8.38 -6.12
CA SER A 465 -10.19 -9.78 -6.02
C SER A 465 -9.54 -10.53 -7.18
N ILE A 466 -8.21 -10.62 -7.11
CA ILE A 466 -7.31 -11.33 -8.02
C ILE A 466 -7.63 -12.83 -8.10
N VAL A 467 -8.48 -13.34 -7.20
CA VAL A 467 -8.68 -14.78 -6.99
C VAL A 467 -9.75 -15.38 -7.90
N ASP A 468 -10.74 -14.64 -8.41
CA ASP A 468 -11.90 -15.29 -9.07
C ASP A 468 -12.17 -14.91 -10.53
N ASP A 469 -11.18 -14.35 -11.23
CA ASP A 469 -11.31 -14.04 -12.67
C ASP A 469 -11.00 -15.26 -13.59
N PHE A 470 -11.08 -16.49 -13.07
CA PHE A 470 -10.75 -17.68 -13.85
C PHE A 470 -11.66 -17.87 -15.05
N ALA A 471 -12.97 -17.60 -14.99
CA ALA A 471 -13.81 -17.86 -16.15
C ALA A 471 -13.48 -16.96 -17.34
N VAL A 472 -13.10 -15.71 -17.10
CA VAL A 472 -12.75 -14.77 -18.18
C VAL A 472 -11.47 -15.22 -18.86
N GLU A 473 -10.45 -15.57 -18.08
CA GLU A 473 -9.16 -16.03 -18.62
C GLU A 473 -9.26 -17.43 -19.24
N ALA A 474 -9.98 -18.36 -18.60
CA ALA A 474 -10.25 -19.68 -19.16
C ALA A 474 -11.02 -19.60 -20.48
N GLN A 475 -11.89 -18.61 -20.66
CA GLN A 475 -12.55 -18.35 -21.93
C GLN A 475 -11.55 -17.94 -23.01
N ASN A 476 -10.60 -17.07 -22.69
CA ASN A 476 -9.56 -16.64 -23.63
C ASN A 476 -8.66 -17.82 -24.02
N PHE A 477 -8.30 -18.69 -23.06
CA PHE A 477 -7.52 -19.88 -23.32
C PHE A 477 -8.27 -20.90 -24.17
N ALA A 478 -9.52 -21.21 -23.82
CA ALA A 478 -10.34 -22.13 -24.60
C ALA A 478 -10.56 -21.63 -26.03
N ASN A 479 -10.78 -20.32 -26.21
CA ASN A 479 -10.91 -19.72 -27.55
C ASN A 479 -9.60 -19.84 -28.36
N SER A 480 -8.46 -19.53 -27.74
CA SER A 480 -7.16 -19.59 -28.41
C SER A 480 -6.80 -21.03 -28.79
N LEU A 481 -7.12 -22.01 -27.93
CA LEU A 481 -6.97 -23.43 -28.23
C LEU A 481 -7.90 -23.89 -29.37
N THR A 482 -9.17 -23.45 -29.39
CA THR A 482 -10.10 -23.75 -30.48
C THR A 482 -9.61 -23.18 -31.82
N GLN A 483 -9.19 -21.92 -31.84
CA GLN A 483 -8.65 -21.29 -33.05
C GLN A 483 -7.38 -22.00 -33.51
N SER A 484 -6.48 -22.32 -32.58
CA SER A 484 -5.23 -23.03 -32.87
C SER A 484 -5.50 -24.41 -33.47
N ALA A 485 -6.42 -25.18 -32.91
CA ALA A 485 -6.81 -26.49 -33.43
C ALA A 485 -7.48 -26.41 -34.81
N ALA A 486 -8.38 -25.43 -35.02
CA ALA A 486 -9.04 -25.22 -36.31
C ALA A 486 -8.03 -24.81 -37.40
N PHE A 487 -7.05 -23.97 -37.06
CA PHE A 487 -6.02 -23.56 -38.02
C PHE A 487 -5.04 -24.69 -38.31
N SER A 488 -4.67 -25.50 -37.31
CA SER A 488 -3.94 -26.76 -37.53
C SER A 488 -4.70 -27.71 -38.45
N SER A 489 -6.02 -27.89 -38.24
CA SER A 489 -6.82 -28.78 -39.08
C SER A 489 -6.92 -28.27 -40.51
N GLY A 490 -7.14 -26.96 -40.70
CA GLY A 490 -7.16 -26.33 -42.01
C GLY A 490 -5.80 -26.42 -42.72
N ALA A 491 -4.70 -26.13 -42.02
CA ALA A 491 -3.35 -26.20 -42.57
C ALA A 491 -3.01 -27.60 -43.11
N LEU A 492 -3.43 -28.63 -42.38
CA LEU A 492 -3.27 -30.03 -42.76
C LEU A 492 -4.16 -30.38 -43.96
N ALA A 493 -5.44 -30.01 -43.91
CA ALA A 493 -6.40 -30.34 -44.96
C ALA A 493 -6.07 -29.68 -46.31
N PHE A 494 -5.67 -28.40 -46.31
CA PHE A 494 -5.21 -27.71 -47.52
C PHE A 494 -3.92 -28.31 -48.09
N THR A 495 -3.08 -28.89 -47.23
CA THR A 495 -1.87 -29.57 -47.68
C THR A 495 -2.18 -30.88 -48.41
N LEU A 496 -3.18 -31.63 -47.95
CA LEU A 496 -3.55 -32.93 -48.52
C LEU A 496 -4.17 -32.80 -49.93
N ILE A 497 -4.81 -31.67 -50.25
CA ILE A 497 -5.30 -31.35 -51.60
C ILE A 497 -4.16 -31.25 -52.63
N GLY A 498 -2.93 -30.92 -52.20
CA GLY A 498 -1.74 -31.00 -53.04
C GLY A 498 -1.59 -29.93 -54.13
N THR A 499 -2.50 -28.95 -54.26
CA THR A 499 -2.34 -27.84 -55.22
C THR A 499 -1.39 -26.75 -54.70
N ASN A 500 -0.75 -26.00 -55.61
CA ASN A 500 0.15 -24.89 -55.24
C ASN A 500 -0.58 -23.83 -54.39
N VAL A 501 -1.82 -23.49 -54.76
CA VAL A 501 -2.66 -22.53 -54.03
C VAL A 501 -2.98 -23.05 -52.63
N ALA A 502 -3.41 -24.31 -52.51
CA ALA A 502 -3.73 -24.90 -51.21
C ALA A 502 -2.49 -25.01 -50.31
N THR A 503 -1.32 -25.30 -50.88
CA THR A 503 -0.05 -25.31 -50.13
C THR A 503 0.31 -23.94 -49.54
N ILE A 504 0.04 -22.85 -50.27
CA ILE A 504 0.22 -21.48 -49.77
C ILE A 504 -0.75 -21.18 -48.62
N PHE A 505 -2.03 -21.48 -48.79
CA PHE A 505 -3.04 -21.28 -47.73
C PHE A 505 -2.72 -22.11 -46.47
N GLY A 506 -2.25 -23.35 -46.64
CA GLY A 506 -1.81 -24.18 -45.51
C GLY A 506 -0.62 -23.56 -44.75
N GLY A 507 0.34 -22.98 -45.47
CA GLY A 507 1.45 -22.23 -44.86
C GLY A 507 1.01 -20.97 -44.11
N ILE A 508 0.05 -20.21 -44.64
CA ILE A 508 -0.50 -19.02 -43.99
C ILE A 508 -1.20 -19.40 -42.68
N LEU A 509 -2.04 -20.44 -42.68
CA LEU A 509 -2.73 -20.91 -41.47
C LEU A 509 -1.73 -21.40 -40.41
N ALA A 510 -0.69 -22.13 -40.80
CA ALA A 510 0.37 -22.55 -39.89
C ALA A 510 1.13 -21.35 -39.28
N ALA A 511 1.44 -20.33 -40.09
CA ALA A 511 2.10 -19.11 -39.61
C ALA A 511 1.24 -18.32 -38.61
N LEU A 512 -0.07 -18.19 -38.87
CA LEU A 512 -1.01 -17.58 -37.92
C LEU A 512 -1.10 -18.37 -36.62
N ASN A 513 -1.00 -19.70 -36.69
CA ASN A 513 -1.05 -20.56 -35.52
C ASN A 513 0.16 -20.39 -34.59
N ILE A 514 1.34 -20.01 -35.12
CA ILE A 514 2.52 -19.65 -34.32
C ILE A 514 2.18 -18.48 -33.39
N LEU A 515 1.55 -17.42 -33.92
CA LEU A 515 1.17 -16.23 -33.14
C LEU A 515 0.14 -16.56 -32.07
N ILE A 516 -0.89 -17.35 -32.42
CA ILE A 516 -1.94 -17.78 -31.49
C ILE A 516 -1.34 -18.64 -30.37
N SER A 517 -0.47 -19.58 -30.71
CA SER A 517 0.16 -20.49 -29.74
C SER A 517 1.09 -19.74 -28.79
N PHE A 518 1.90 -18.81 -29.31
CA PHE A 518 2.75 -17.95 -28.49
C PHE A 518 1.93 -17.06 -27.54
N GLY A 519 0.90 -16.39 -28.06
CA GLY A 519 -0.01 -15.58 -27.25
C GLY A 519 -0.73 -16.39 -26.17
N THR A 520 -1.13 -17.62 -26.48
CA THR A 520 -1.71 -18.56 -25.52
C THR A 520 -0.71 -18.88 -24.41
N MET A 521 0.52 -19.24 -24.76
CA MET A 521 1.57 -19.52 -23.76
C MET A 521 1.84 -18.34 -22.84
N THR A 522 1.94 -17.12 -23.38
CA THR A 522 2.22 -15.91 -22.57
C THR A 522 1.06 -15.60 -21.61
N ASN A 523 -0.18 -15.67 -22.09
CA ASN A 523 -1.35 -15.34 -21.27
C ASN A 523 -1.59 -16.40 -20.18
N VAL A 524 -1.45 -17.69 -20.53
CA VAL A 524 -1.56 -18.79 -19.57
C VAL A 524 -0.46 -18.73 -18.51
N SER A 525 0.76 -18.33 -18.89
CA SER A 525 1.84 -18.21 -17.92
C SER A 525 1.63 -17.03 -16.95
N ARG A 526 1.10 -15.90 -17.42
CA ARG A 526 0.70 -14.77 -16.55
C ARG A 526 -0.37 -15.19 -15.56
N TYR A 527 -1.42 -15.85 -16.05
CA TYR A 527 -2.50 -16.36 -15.23
C TYR A 527 -2.01 -17.38 -14.19
N LYS A 528 -1.12 -18.29 -14.60
CA LYS A 528 -0.46 -19.23 -13.67
C LYS A 528 0.33 -18.50 -12.58
N ILE A 529 1.11 -17.47 -12.92
CA ILE A 529 1.88 -16.67 -11.95
C ILE A 529 0.94 -16.03 -10.92
N ARG A 530 -0.18 -15.46 -11.37
CA ARG A 530 -1.21 -14.88 -10.50
C ARG A 530 -1.77 -15.88 -9.50
N ASN A 531 -2.11 -17.10 -9.95
CA ASN A 531 -2.58 -18.15 -9.06
C ASN A 531 -1.50 -18.60 -8.08
N GLU A 532 -0.22 -18.64 -8.49
CA GLU A 532 0.89 -18.93 -7.58
C GLU A 532 1.03 -17.84 -6.50
N GLU A 533 0.85 -16.57 -6.84
CA GLU A 533 0.83 -15.46 -5.87
C GLU A 533 -0.33 -15.57 -4.89
N ALA A 534 -1.54 -15.91 -5.37
CA ALA A 534 -2.69 -16.16 -4.51
C ALA A 534 -2.46 -17.34 -3.54
N ARG A 535 -1.76 -18.41 -3.98
CA ARG A 535 -1.38 -19.54 -3.12
C ARG A 535 -0.38 -19.13 -2.04
N ILE A 536 0.57 -18.25 -2.37
CA ILE A 536 1.52 -17.66 -1.41
C ILE A 536 0.76 -16.83 -0.39
N LEU A 537 -0.11 -15.93 -0.84
CA LEU A 537 -0.94 -15.09 0.02
C LEU A 537 -1.81 -15.94 0.97
N PHE A 538 -2.44 -17.00 0.45
CA PHE A 538 -3.21 -17.92 1.30
C PHE A 538 -2.34 -18.54 2.38
N LYS A 539 -1.15 -19.05 2.03
CA LYS A 539 -0.27 -19.69 2.99
C LYS A 539 0.26 -18.71 4.04
N ASP A 540 0.61 -17.49 3.63
CA ASP A 540 1.25 -16.49 4.51
C ASP A 540 0.19 -15.77 5.39
N GLU A 541 -1.06 -15.56 4.91
CA GLU A 541 -2.07 -14.77 5.64
C GLU A 541 -3.31 -15.55 6.12
N LYS A 542 -3.72 -16.63 5.44
CA LYS A 542 -5.03 -17.28 5.64
C LYS A 542 -4.96 -18.66 6.29
N LEU A 543 -3.93 -19.45 5.98
CA LEU A 543 -3.80 -20.83 6.49
C LEU A 543 -3.84 -20.88 8.03
N ARG A 544 -3.22 -19.89 8.70
CA ARG A 544 -3.23 -19.82 10.17
C ARG A 544 -4.63 -19.62 10.73
N ARG A 545 -5.47 -18.80 10.09
CA ARG A 545 -6.87 -18.56 10.49
C ARG A 545 -7.69 -19.84 10.41
N VAL A 546 -7.51 -20.61 9.32
CA VAL A 546 -8.11 -21.94 9.15
C VAL A 546 -7.68 -22.89 10.28
N MET A 547 -6.38 -22.92 10.60
CA MET A 547 -5.86 -23.77 11.67
C MET A 547 -6.45 -23.39 13.04
N LYS A 548 -6.53 -22.10 13.36
CA LYS A 548 -7.16 -21.58 14.58
C LYS A 548 -8.65 -21.96 14.67
N ALA A 549 -9.41 -21.79 13.58
CA ALA A 549 -10.83 -22.14 13.53
C ALA A 549 -11.09 -23.65 13.67
N VAL A 550 -10.22 -24.51 13.12
CA VAL A 550 -10.32 -25.97 13.32
C VAL A 550 -9.91 -26.36 14.74
N PHE A 551 -8.92 -25.68 15.31
CA PHE A 551 -8.46 -25.94 16.68
C PHE A 551 -9.50 -25.50 17.72
N SER A 552 -10.21 -24.39 17.51
CA SER A 552 -11.20 -23.87 18.46
C SER A 552 -12.45 -24.74 18.62
N VAL A 553 -12.82 -25.51 17.59
CA VAL A 553 -13.98 -26.41 17.64
C VAL A 553 -13.68 -27.74 18.36
N MET A 554 -12.41 -28.03 18.67
CA MET A 554 -12.04 -29.17 19.52
C MET A 554 -12.48 -28.94 20.97
N ASP A 555 -12.77 -30.02 21.69
CA ASP A 555 -12.97 -29.96 23.14
C ASP A 555 -11.66 -29.63 23.87
N ARG A 556 -11.79 -29.13 25.11
CA ARG A 556 -10.65 -28.66 25.92
C ARG A 556 -9.62 -29.76 26.17
N THR A 557 -10.06 -30.99 26.51
CA THR A 557 -9.14 -32.10 26.81
C THR A 557 -8.31 -32.50 25.60
N THR A 558 -8.92 -32.50 24.41
CA THR A 558 -8.20 -32.74 23.16
C THR A 558 -7.19 -31.62 22.87
N ARG A 559 -7.54 -30.35 23.08
CA ARG A 559 -6.61 -29.23 22.87
C ARG A 559 -5.40 -29.26 23.79
N GLU A 560 -5.62 -29.58 25.07
CA GLU A 560 -4.56 -29.70 26.08
C GLU A 560 -3.64 -30.90 25.84
N SER A 561 -4.06 -31.89 25.05
CA SER A 561 -3.21 -33.02 24.68
C SER A 561 -2.14 -32.69 23.62
N TYR A 562 -2.25 -31.56 22.92
CA TYR A 562 -1.26 -31.13 21.94
C TYR A 562 -0.10 -30.37 22.63
N PRO A 563 1.16 -30.60 22.22
CA PRO A 563 2.30 -29.79 22.64
C PRO A 563 2.08 -28.31 22.34
N ILE A 564 2.65 -27.45 23.19
CA ILE A 564 2.42 -26.00 23.12
C ILE A 564 2.95 -25.38 21.82
N GLU A 565 4.04 -25.94 21.28
CA GLU A 565 4.67 -25.53 20.02
C GLU A 565 3.79 -25.83 18.80
N GLU A 566 2.79 -26.70 18.97
CA GLU A 566 1.86 -27.08 17.93
C GLU A 566 0.54 -26.28 17.98
N ASN A 567 0.35 -25.46 19.03
CA ASN A 567 -0.85 -24.68 19.23
C ASN A 567 -0.86 -23.44 18.32
N PRO A 568 -1.84 -23.29 17.41
CA PRO A 568 -1.87 -22.19 16.44
C PRO A 568 -2.19 -20.83 17.09
N PHE A 569 -2.71 -20.81 18.32
CA PHE A 569 -2.89 -19.61 19.10
C PHE A 569 -1.56 -19.10 19.67
N VAL A 570 -0.78 -20.02 20.26
CA VAL A 570 0.55 -19.70 20.81
C VAL A 570 1.47 -19.20 19.71
N GLU A 571 1.52 -19.90 18.56
CA GLU A 571 2.34 -19.49 17.41
C GLU A 571 2.05 -18.04 17.00
N HIS A 572 0.77 -17.65 16.90
CA HIS A 572 0.40 -16.29 16.50
C HIS A 572 0.77 -15.27 17.58
N LEU A 573 0.51 -15.59 18.84
CA LEU A 573 0.76 -14.72 19.97
C LEU A 573 2.27 -14.49 20.17
N GLU A 574 3.08 -15.54 20.06
CA GLU A 574 4.55 -15.47 20.11
C GLU A 574 5.12 -14.54 19.03
N GLU A 575 4.59 -14.59 17.81
CA GLU A 575 5.02 -13.68 16.74
C GLU A 575 4.73 -12.21 17.10
N GLN A 576 3.54 -11.90 17.63
CA GLN A 576 3.20 -10.53 18.02
C GLN A 576 4.03 -10.05 19.22
N VAL A 577 4.27 -10.93 20.20
CA VAL A 577 5.11 -10.65 21.37
C VAL A 577 6.56 -10.44 20.97
N ALA A 578 7.09 -11.25 20.03
CA ALA A 578 8.45 -11.07 19.52
C ALA A 578 8.62 -9.72 18.80
N ILE A 579 7.64 -9.33 17.98
CA ILE A 579 7.61 -8.00 17.34
C ILE A 579 7.59 -6.90 18.40
N PHE A 580 6.77 -7.05 19.45
CA PHE A 580 6.74 -6.09 20.56
C PHE A 580 8.11 -5.98 21.24
N TYR A 581 8.78 -7.09 21.57
CA TYR A 581 10.11 -7.05 22.19
C TYR A 581 11.19 -6.43 21.29
N GLU A 582 11.19 -6.76 19.99
CA GLU A 582 12.12 -6.17 19.03
C GLU A 582 11.93 -4.65 18.94
N ASN A 583 10.68 -4.19 18.89
CA ASN A 583 10.37 -2.77 18.82
C ASN A 583 10.61 -2.05 20.16
N ALA A 584 10.31 -2.67 21.31
CA ALA A 584 10.64 -2.13 22.61
C ALA A 584 12.15 -1.86 22.74
N LYS A 585 12.97 -2.81 22.29
CA LYS A 585 14.43 -2.66 22.19
C LYS A 585 14.84 -1.56 21.20
N TYR A 586 14.19 -1.47 20.05
CA TYR A 586 14.46 -0.42 19.06
C TYR A 586 14.20 1.00 19.61
N TYR A 587 13.18 1.16 20.45
CA TYR A 587 12.84 2.41 21.12
C TYR A 587 13.57 2.62 22.47
N ASP A 588 14.59 1.80 22.77
CA ASP A 588 15.42 1.89 23.96
C ASP A 588 14.63 1.84 25.28
N LEU A 589 13.59 1.00 25.32
CA LEU A 589 12.84 0.71 26.54
C LEU A 589 13.52 -0.39 27.36
N ASP A 590 13.39 -0.30 28.68
CA ASP A 590 13.83 -1.35 29.60
C ASP A 590 13.15 -2.69 29.30
N GLU A 591 13.80 -3.80 29.67
CA GLU A 591 13.20 -5.13 29.48
C GLU A 591 11.87 -5.21 30.23
N PRO A 592 10.75 -5.52 29.56
CA PRO A 592 9.42 -5.46 30.13
C PRO A 592 9.13 -6.70 30.99
N VAL A 593 9.75 -6.80 32.17
CA VAL A 593 9.72 -7.98 33.05
C VAL A 593 8.29 -8.35 33.47
N ALA A 594 7.49 -7.36 33.90
CA ALA A 594 6.12 -7.61 34.35
C ALA A 594 5.22 -8.14 33.21
N PHE A 595 5.37 -7.60 32.00
CA PHE A 595 4.69 -8.10 30.82
C PHE A 595 5.08 -9.55 30.51
N LYS A 596 6.38 -9.86 30.61
CA LYS A 596 6.91 -11.19 30.34
C LYS A 596 6.35 -12.23 31.33
N GLU A 597 6.27 -11.90 32.61
CA GLU A 597 5.67 -12.78 33.63
C GLU A 597 4.17 -13.05 33.39
N ALA A 598 3.41 -12.00 33.06
CA ALA A 598 1.98 -12.12 32.72
C ALA A 598 1.79 -12.98 31.46
N TYR A 599 2.64 -12.77 30.45
CA TYR A 599 2.62 -13.54 29.21
C TYR A 599 2.93 -15.03 29.42
N GLU A 600 3.94 -15.37 30.23
CA GLU A 600 4.26 -16.76 30.57
C GLU A 600 3.11 -17.43 31.34
N THR A 601 2.42 -16.68 32.22
CA THR A 601 1.23 -17.17 32.94
C THR A 601 0.08 -17.49 31.99
N LEU A 602 -0.19 -16.61 31.02
CA LEU A 602 -1.17 -16.87 29.96
C LEU A 602 -0.78 -18.08 29.11
N LYS A 603 0.50 -18.21 28.75
CA LYS A 603 1.01 -19.31 27.91
C LYS A 603 0.74 -20.68 28.54
N LEU A 604 0.87 -20.80 29.86
CA LEU A 604 0.53 -22.04 30.60
C LEU A 604 -0.97 -22.39 30.55
N ASN A 605 -1.84 -21.39 30.36
CA ASN A 605 -3.31 -21.54 30.42
C ASN A 605 -4.00 -21.09 29.12
N ILE A 606 -3.31 -21.17 27.98
CA ILE A 606 -3.73 -20.56 26.71
C ILE A 606 -5.07 -21.06 26.14
N ASN A 607 -5.53 -22.22 26.60
CA ASN A 607 -6.79 -22.84 26.19
C ASN A 607 -7.97 -22.48 27.12
N ASP A 608 -7.71 -21.72 28.20
CA ASP A 608 -8.71 -21.24 29.15
C ASP A 608 -9.17 -19.82 28.78
N PRO A 609 -10.44 -19.62 28.39
CA PRO A 609 -10.95 -18.29 28.11
C PRO A 609 -10.81 -17.29 29.26
N THR A 610 -10.80 -17.77 30.51
CA THR A 610 -10.68 -16.93 31.71
C THR A 610 -9.28 -16.32 31.79
N ALA A 611 -8.24 -17.13 31.60
CA ALA A 611 -6.86 -16.65 31.61
C ALA A 611 -6.58 -15.67 30.46
N ILE A 612 -7.20 -15.89 29.29
CA ILE A 612 -7.13 -14.94 28.16
C ILE A 612 -7.79 -13.61 28.53
N ALA A 613 -8.98 -13.65 29.16
CA ALA A 613 -9.70 -12.46 29.60
C ALA A 613 -8.92 -11.68 30.67
N GLU A 614 -8.32 -12.38 31.65
CA GLU A 614 -7.45 -11.78 32.68
C GLU A 614 -6.24 -11.08 32.05
N PHE A 615 -5.55 -11.72 31.09
CA PHE A 615 -4.42 -11.09 30.40
C PHE A 615 -4.87 -9.90 29.52
N MET A 616 -6.04 -9.98 28.88
CA MET A 616 -6.63 -8.86 28.15
C MET A 616 -6.97 -7.68 29.06
N GLU A 617 -7.43 -7.95 30.27
CA GLU A 617 -7.66 -6.95 31.31
C GLU A 617 -6.32 -6.32 31.75
N GLU A 618 -5.27 -7.11 32.01
CA GLU A 618 -3.95 -6.56 32.35
C GLU A 618 -3.34 -5.71 31.21
N LEU A 619 -3.47 -6.16 29.95
CA LEU A 619 -3.07 -5.39 28.77
C LEU A 619 -3.72 -4.01 28.76
N THR A 620 -5.04 -3.96 28.97
CA THR A 620 -5.83 -2.74 28.84
C THR A 620 -5.78 -1.84 30.07
N SER A 621 -5.62 -2.40 31.26
CA SER A 621 -5.65 -1.65 32.52
C SER A 621 -4.27 -1.22 33.03
N LYS A 622 -3.22 -1.98 32.71
CA LYS A 622 -1.84 -1.77 33.20
C LYS A 622 -0.86 -1.50 32.07
N PHE A 623 -0.66 -2.44 31.15
CA PHE A 623 0.46 -2.33 30.20
C PHE A 623 0.29 -1.18 29.21
N ILE A 624 -0.86 -1.05 28.55
CA ILE A 624 -1.10 0.01 27.54
C ILE A 624 -1.25 1.39 28.20
N VAL A 625 -1.98 1.44 29.32
CA VAL A 625 -2.42 2.69 29.95
C VAL A 625 -1.38 3.26 30.92
N ASP A 626 -0.59 2.44 31.58
CA ASP A 626 0.36 2.87 32.62
C ASP A 626 1.81 2.67 32.16
N GLU A 627 2.24 1.44 31.88
CA GLU A 627 3.67 1.14 31.65
C GLU A 627 4.18 1.70 30.31
N PHE A 628 3.43 1.54 29.22
CA PHE A 628 3.87 1.88 27.86
C PHE A 628 3.15 3.09 27.26
N HIS A 629 2.48 3.91 28.08
CA HIS A 629 1.65 5.02 27.59
C HIS A 629 2.39 6.10 26.81
N VAL A 630 3.71 6.21 27.03
CA VAL A 630 4.55 7.25 26.43
C VAL A 630 4.75 7.05 24.93
N SER A 631 4.75 5.81 24.44
CA SER A 631 5.02 5.51 23.03
C SER A 631 3.79 4.96 22.33
N SER A 632 3.15 5.79 21.51
CA SER A 632 1.98 5.41 20.71
C SER A 632 2.27 4.27 19.72
N TYR A 633 3.52 4.07 19.33
CA TYR A 633 3.94 2.96 18.48
C TYR A 633 4.01 1.65 19.27
N ILE A 634 4.53 1.69 20.50
CA ILE A 634 4.57 0.52 21.38
C ILE A 634 3.16 0.11 21.81
N GLN A 635 2.30 1.08 22.14
CA GLN A 635 0.89 0.82 22.41
C GLN A 635 0.19 0.10 21.24
N GLU A 636 0.54 0.41 19.99
CA GLU A 636 -0.05 -0.27 18.83
C GLU A 636 0.34 -1.75 18.76
N TYR A 637 1.59 -2.10 19.08
CA TYR A 637 2.00 -3.50 19.16
C TYR A 637 1.28 -4.23 20.29
N LEU A 638 1.10 -3.60 21.46
CA LEU A 638 0.30 -4.15 22.56
C LEU A 638 -1.17 -4.32 22.19
N VAL A 639 -1.75 -3.36 21.46
CA VAL A 639 -3.09 -3.50 20.90
C VAL A 639 -3.17 -4.67 19.92
N ASN A 640 -2.16 -4.92 19.09
CA ASN A 640 -2.16 -6.08 18.19
C ASN A 640 -2.11 -7.42 18.95
N ILE A 641 -1.41 -7.45 20.09
CA ILE A 641 -1.45 -8.57 21.03
C ILE A 641 -2.87 -8.71 21.60
N TYR A 642 -3.49 -7.63 22.07
CA TYR A 642 -4.88 -7.62 22.53
C TYR A 642 -5.85 -8.14 21.46
N LYS A 643 -5.72 -7.68 20.20
CA LYS A 643 -6.53 -8.16 19.06
C LYS A 643 -6.41 -9.67 18.87
N THR A 644 -5.19 -10.19 19.00
CA THR A 644 -4.92 -11.62 18.90
C THR A 644 -5.59 -12.39 20.04
N CYS A 645 -5.48 -11.90 21.28
CA CYS A 645 -6.17 -12.49 22.43
C CYS A 645 -7.69 -12.42 22.30
N ASN A 646 -8.26 -11.31 21.80
CA ASN A 646 -9.69 -11.16 21.56
C ASN A 646 -10.19 -12.16 20.50
N GLU A 647 -9.45 -12.35 19.40
CA GLU A 647 -9.76 -13.38 18.40
C GLU A 647 -9.78 -14.78 19.04
N MET A 648 -8.78 -15.10 19.89
CA MET A 648 -8.70 -16.37 20.60
C MET A 648 -9.88 -16.56 21.56
N TYR A 649 -10.19 -15.55 22.36
CA TYR A 649 -11.31 -15.55 23.29
C TYR A 649 -12.63 -15.81 22.55
N ASN A 650 -12.90 -15.08 21.48
CA ASN A 650 -14.12 -15.22 20.67
C ASN A 650 -14.24 -16.62 20.04
N LEU A 651 -13.13 -17.19 19.56
CA LEU A 651 -13.10 -18.54 19.01
C LEU A 651 -13.36 -19.63 20.08
N LEU A 652 -12.82 -19.43 21.29
CA LEU A 652 -12.94 -20.39 22.39
C LEU A 652 -14.28 -20.29 23.15
N THR A 653 -14.96 -19.15 23.06
CA THR A 653 -16.27 -18.89 23.69
C THR A 653 -17.45 -19.03 22.73
N GLU A 654 -17.22 -19.32 21.44
CA GLU A 654 -18.30 -19.57 20.46
C GLU A 654 -19.29 -20.61 21.03
N ASP A 655 -20.59 -20.32 20.94
CA ASP A 655 -21.67 -21.20 21.38
C ASP A 655 -21.89 -22.33 20.37
N ILE A 656 -21.08 -23.38 20.53
CA ILE A 656 -21.09 -24.57 19.68
C ILE A 656 -20.97 -25.83 20.53
N ASP A 657 -21.66 -26.90 20.09
CA ASP A 657 -21.46 -28.22 20.67
C ASP A 657 -20.11 -28.79 20.23
N ARG A 658 -19.06 -28.56 21.04
CA ARG A 658 -17.69 -29.06 20.79
C ARG A 658 -17.58 -30.59 20.83
N LYS A 659 -18.62 -31.31 21.29
CA LYS A 659 -18.65 -32.78 21.31
C LYS A 659 -19.31 -33.38 20.07
N ALA A 660 -20.13 -32.63 19.33
CA ALA A 660 -20.87 -33.10 18.15
C ALA A 660 -20.00 -33.66 17.00
N GLY A 661 -18.70 -33.33 16.98
CA GLY A 661 -17.74 -33.73 15.95
C GLY A 661 -16.84 -34.92 16.31
N GLY A 662 -16.81 -35.37 17.57
CA GLY A 662 -15.85 -36.37 18.07
C GLY A 662 -14.40 -36.04 17.67
N ASP A 663 -13.61 -37.06 17.31
CA ASP A 663 -12.20 -36.91 16.92
C ASP A 663 -11.96 -36.23 15.56
N GLU A 664 -13.00 -35.86 14.80
CA GLU A 664 -12.83 -35.34 13.44
C GLU A 664 -12.11 -33.99 13.40
N ALA A 665 -12.32 -33.13 14.40
CA ALA A 665 -11.59 -31.88 14.53
C ALA A 665 -10.08 -32.14 14.71
N ALA A 666 -9.72 -33.04 15.64
CA ALA A 666 -8.34 -33.46 15.88
C ALA A 666 -7.69 -34.07 14.61
N ARG A 667 -8.42 -34.93 13.91
CA ARG A 667 -7.95 -35.54 12.65
C ARG A 667 -7.71 -34.48 11.56
N LEU A 668 -8.62 -33.52 11.40
CA LEU A 668 -8.47 -32.43 10.43
C LEU A 668 -7.28 -31.54 10.78
N PHE A 669 -7.08 -31.21 12.05
CA PHE A 669 -5.94 -30.41 12.49
C PHE A 669 -4.61 -31.13 12.26
N GLY A 670 -4.49 -32.41 12.65
CA GLY A 670 -3.31 -33.22 12.35
C GLY A 670 -3.06 -33.38 10.84
N ARG A 671 -4.10 -33.34 10.01
CA ARG A 671 -3.99 -33.29 8.54
C ARG A 671 -3.46 -31.93 8.06
N LEU A 672 -3.99 -30.81 8.57
CA LEU A 672 -3.53 -29.46 8.24
C LEU A 672 -2.06 -29.23 8.61
N ARG A 673 -1.62 -29.76 9.76
CA ARG A 673 -0.21 -29.71 10.19
C ARG A 673 0.73 -30.42 9.23
N ARG A 674 0.36 -31.62 8.76
CA ARG A 674 1.10 -32.35 7.72
C ARG A 674 1.01 -31.69 6.34
N PHE A 675 -0.08 -30.97 6.07
CA PHE A 675 -0.30 -30.25 4.83
C PHE A 675 0.55 -28.98 4.73
N ARG A 676 0.73 -28.22 5.81
CA ARG A 676 1.49 -26.95 5.84
C ARG A 676 2.89 -27.02 5.20
N PRO A 677 3.81 -27.93 5.60
CA PRO A 677 5.13 -28.01 4.98
C PRO A 677 5.09 -28.51 3.52
N ARG A 678 4.11 -29.35 3.18
CA ARG A 678 3.87 -29.78 1.79
C ARG A 678 3.38 -28.63 0.92
N LEU A 679 2.55 -27.74 1.46
CA LEU A 679 2.11 -26.54 0.78
C LEU A 679 3.31 -25.61 0.55
N GLU A 680 4.10 -25.30 1.58
CA GLU A 680 5.28 -24.41 1.46
C GLU A 680 6.25 -24.91 0.39
N SER A 681 6.64 -26.19 0.43
CA SER A 681 7.54 -26.79 -0.57
C SER A 681 6.98 -26.80 -2.00
N SER A 682 5.66 -26.67 -2.16
CA SER A 682 5.01 -26.58 -3.46
C SER A 682 4.92 -25.15 -4.02
N LEU A 683 5.15 -24.12 -3.19
CA LEU A 683 5.05 -22.71 -3.60
C LEU A 683 6.23 -22.30 -4.49
N GLN A 684 5.96 -21.39 -5.43
CA GLN A 684 6.97 -20.81 -6.31
C GLN A 684 7.31 -19.40 -5.87
N ARG A 685 8.25 -19.22 -4.94
CA ARG A 685 8.77 -17.90 -4.56
C ARG A 685 9.89 -17.50 -5.55
N GLY A 686 9.80 -16.30 -6.15
CA GLY A 686 10.85 -15.80 -7.05
C GLY A 686 10.39 -14.75 -8.07
N ALA A 687 11.37 -14.02 -8.63
CA ALA A 687 11.12 -12.93 -9.57
C ALA A 687 10.53 -13.42 -10.91
N VAL A 688 9.63 -12.61 -11.47
CA VAL A 688 9.05 -12.79 -12.81
C VAL A 688 9.87 -12.00 -13.82
N ARG A 689 10.44 -12.68 -14.81
CA ARG A 689 11.15 -12.08 -15.94
C ARG A 689 10.19 -11.88 -17.12
N PHE A 690 10.35 -10.76 -17.84
CA PHE A 690 9.56 -10.41 -19.04
C PHE A 690 8.02 -10.40 -18.82
N GLY A 691 7.57 -10.37 -17.56
CA GLY A 691 6.15 -10.42 -17.19
C GLY A 691 5.44 -11.76 -17.40
N PHE A 692 6.14 -12.85 -17.76
CA PHE A 692 5.52 -14.18 -17.90
C PHE A 692 6.47 -15.38 -17.66
N LEU A 693 7.75 -15.17 -17.39
CA LEU A 693 8.71 -16.25 -17.11
C LEU A 693 9.13 -16.23 -15.63
N LYS A 694 8.70 -17.23 -14.86
CA LYS A 694 9.11 -17.41 -13.47
C LYS A 694 10.22 -18.47 -13.38
N LYS A 695 11.25 -18.24 -12.57
CA LYS A 695 12.25 -19.27 -12.28
C LYS A 695 11.58 -20.40 -11.49
N ARG A 696 11.70 -21.65 -11.96
CA ARG A 696 11.05 -22.82 -11.34
C ARG A 696 12.05 -23.93 -11.05
N SER A 697 11.81 -24.66 -9.96
CA SER A 697 12.51 -25.92 -9.70
C SER A 697 12.07 -26.99 -10.71
N PHE A 698 12.88 -28.03 -10.89
CA PHE A 698 12.58 -29.12 -11.84
C PHE A 698 11.21 -29.74 -11.60
N THR A 699 10.86 -30.03 -10.34
CA THR A 699 9.57 -30.65 -9.94
C THR A 699 8.34 -29.78 -10.22
N GLN A 700 8.54 -28.52 -10.59
CA GLN A 700 7.53 -27.50 -10.90
C GLN A 700 7.50 -27.12 -12.39
N TRP A 701 8.31 -27.78 -13.24
CA TRP A 701 8.23 -27.62 -14.70
C TRP A 701 6.87 -28.06 -15.22
N ASP A 702 6.36 -27.37 -16.25
CA ASP A 702 4.98 -27.57 -16.72
C ASP A 702 4.70 -29.02 -17.12
N ILE A 703 5.67 -29.71 -17.77
CA ILE A 703 5.54 -31.13 -18.13
C ILE A 703 5.37 -32.03 -16.87
N ILE A 704 6.13 -31.76 -15.81
CA ILE A 704 6.01 -32.55 -14.56
C ILE A 704 4.68 -32.27 -13.86
N VAL A 705 4.23 -31.01 -13.88
CA VAL A 705 2.92 -30.64 -13.34
C VAL A 705 1.79 -31.32 -14.11
N VAL A 706 1.90 -31.45 -15.44
CA VAL A 706 0.95 -32.21 -16.27
C VAL A 706 0.88 -33.68 -15.83
N LEU A 707 2.02 -34.34 -15.60
CA LEU A 707 2.03 -35.72 -15.09
C LEU A 707 1.36 -35.83 -13.72
N LYS A 708 1.64 -34.88 -12.81
CA LYS A 708 0.99 -34.80 -11.49
C LYS A 708 -0.53 -34.55 -11.61
N TYR A 709 -0.97 -33.75 -12.57
CA TYR A 709 -2.38 -33.53 -12.83
C TYR A 709 -3.08 -34.82 -13.25
N PHE A 710 -2.50 -35.62 -14.14
CA PHE A 710 -3.08 -36.92 -14.50
C PHE A 710 -3.03 -37.92 -13.34
N TRP A 711 -1.94 -37.93 -12.56
CA TRP A 711 -1.84 -38.72 -11.33
C TRP A 711 -2.96 -38.39 -10.32
N SER A 712 -3.45 -37.15 -10.32
CA SER A 712 -4.56 -36.72 -9.45
C SER A 712 -5.86 -37.50 -9.68
N PHE A 713 -6.11 -38.02 -10.89
CA PHE A 713 -7.31 -38.81 -11.19
C PHE A 713 -7.30 -40.19 -10.53
N PHE A 714 -6.10 -40.73 -10.26
CA PHE A 714 -5.92 -42.01 -9.57
C PHE A 714 -5.80 -41.84 -8.06
N CYS A 715 -5.77 -40.60 -7.56
CA CYS A 715 -5.72 -40.29 -6.14
C CYS A 715 -7.12 -39.91 -5.61
N PRO A 716 -7.80 -40.76 -4.82
CA PRO A 716 -9.08 -40.40 -4.23
C PRO A 716 -8.94 -39.21 -3.25
N SER A 717 -9.78 -38.19 -3.42
CA SER A 717 -9.94 -37.12 -2.43
C SER A 717 -10.92 -37.57 -1.33
N SER A 718 -10.41 -38.29 -0.33
CA SER A 718 -11.24 -38.80 0.77
C SER A 718 -11.28 -37.83 1.96
N ARG A 719 -12.38 -37.91 2.72
CA ARG A 719 -12.54 -37.21 4.00
C ARG A 719 -11.63 -37.79 5.08
N SER A 720 -11.42 -39.11 5.05
CA SER A 720 -10.75 -39.87 6.10
C SER A 720 -9.22 -39.87 6.02
N GLY A 721 -8.64 -39.33 4.95
CA GLY A 721 -7.19 -39.21 4.83
C GLY A 721 -6.74 -38.90 3.40
N SER A 722 -5.43 -39.03 3.17
CA SER A 722 -4.87 -38.97 1.83
C SER A 722 -3.73 -39.95 1.64
N LEU A 723 -3.53 -40.34 0.38
CA LEU A 723 -2.39 -41.11 -0.01
C LEU A 723 -1.10 -40.28 0.15
N PRO A 724 -0.02 -40.86 0.68
CA PRO A 724 1.31 -40.25 0.64
C PRO A 724 1.65 -39.85 -0.80
N GLY A 725 1.99 -38.58 -1.02
CA GLY A 725 2.32 -38.07 -2.36
C GLY A 725 1.12 -37.64 -3.23
N ALA A 726 -0.12 -37.63 -2.71
CA ALA A 726 -1.26 -37.08 -3.43
C ALA A 726 -0.99 -35.61 -3.87
N PRO A 727 -1.38 -35.18 -5.08
CA PRO A 727 -1.20 -33.79 -5.52
C PRO A 727 -1.85 -32.79 -4.56
N ILE A 728 -1.25 -31.59 -4.45
CA ILE A 728 -1.72 -30.54 -3.51
C ILE A 728 -3.21 -30.24 -3.72
N SER A 729 -3.67 -30.12 -4.97
CA SER A 729 -5.09 -29.90 -5.27
C SER A 729 -6.02 -30.99 -4.70
N THR A 730 -5.60 -32.26 -4.77
CA THR A 730 -6.40 -33.39 -4.28
C THR A 730 -6.44 -33.39 -2.75
N GLU A 731 -5.32 -33.06 -2.12
CA GLU A 731 -5.23 -32.95 -0.66
C GLU A 731 -6.07 -31.79 -0.13
N THR A 732 -5.98 -30.61 -0.75
CA THR A 732 -6.81 -29.45 -0.39
C THR A 732 -8.30 -29.77 -0.54
N LEU A 733 -8.71 -30.48 -1.59
CA LEU A 733 -10.11 -30.90 -1.74
C LEU A 733 -10.56 -31.85 -0.63
N GLY A 734 -9.70 -32.76 -0.19
CA GLY A 734 -9.98 -33.65 0.95
C GLY A 734 -10.15 -32.86 2.26
N ILE A 735 -9.27 -31.88 2.50
CA ILE A 735 -9.35 -30.95 3.64
C ILE A 735 -10.66 -30.14 3.59
N VAL A 736 -11.03 -29.57 2.44
CA VAL A 736 -12.29 -28.84 2.26
C VAL A 736 -13.51 -29.72 2.57
N LYS A 737 -13.54 -30.96 2.07
CA LYS A 737 -14.64 -31.90 2.36
C LYS A 737 -14.75 -32.20 3.86
N GLN A 738 -13.63 -32.39 4.54
CA GLN A 738 -13.60 -32.66 5.97
C GLN A 738 -14.00 -31.43 6.79
N ALA A 739 -13.52 -30.24 6.42
CA ALA A 739 -13.90 -28.99 7.06
C ALA A 739 -15.40 -28.69 6.87
N ARG A 740 -15.98 -28.89 5.67
CA ARG A 740 -17.43 -28.75 5.43
C ARG A 740 -18.25 -29.69 6.30
N PHE A 741 -17.82 -30.94 6.44
CA PHE A 741 -18.48 -31.88 7.34
C PHE A 741 -18.46 -31.37 8.79
N LEU A 742 -17.30 -30.93 9.28
CA LEU A 742 -17.13 -30.40 10.63
C LEU A 742 -18.01 -29.15 10.85
N SER A 743 -17.98 -28.21 9.92
CA SER A 743 -18.81 -27.00 9.96
C SER A 743 -20.31 -27.30 9.97
N SER A 744 -20.78 -28.32 9.23
CA SER A 744 -22.18 -28.73 9.26
C SER A 744 -22.59 -29.36 10.61
N LYS A 745 -21.66 -30.03 11.30
CA LYS A 745 -21.91 -30.68 12.59
C LYS A 745 -21.95 -29.69 13.75
N HIS A 746 -20.98 -28.78 13.81
CA HIS A 746 -20.90 -27.76 14.86
C HIS A 746 -21.75 -26.52 14.58
N GLN A 747 -22.27 -26.39 13.36
CA GLN A 747 -22.95 -25.18 12.85
C GLN A 747 -22.10 -23.89 12.88
N SER A 748 -20.80 -23.95 13.24
CA SER A 748 -19.90 -22.80 13.35
C SER A 748 -19.88 -21.94 12.08
N ARG A 749 -20.15 -20.64 12.25
CA ARG A 749 -20.15 -19.64 11.17
C ARG A 749 -18.73 -19.27 10.76
N ILE A 750 -17.83 -19.20 11.74
CA ILE A 750 -16.42 -18.86 11.51
C ILE A 750 -15.78 -19.92 10.61
N LEU A 751 -15.98 -21.21 10.92
CA LEU A 751 -15.44 -22.28 10.08
C LEU A 751 -16.00 -22.26 8.65
N ARG A 752 -17.27 -21.88 8.43
CA ARG A 752 -17.83 -21.72 7.06
C ARG A 752 -17.08 -20.67 6.27
N ARG A 753 -16.71 -19.56 6.91
CA ARG A 753 -15.96 -18.48 6.26
C ARG A 753 -14.54 -18.91 5.92
N GLU A 754 -13.84 -19.56 6.84
CA GLU A 754 -12.47 -20.06 6.60
C GLU A 754 -12.44 -21.20 5.55
N ILE A 755 -13.52 -21.98 5.40
CA ILE A 755 -13.68 -22.96 4.31
C ILE A 755 -13.65 -22.28 2.93
N ARG A 756 -14.15 -21.04 2.80
CA ARG A 756 -14.10 -20.32 1.52
C ARG A 756 -12.69 -19.97 1.09
N ASP A 757 -11.84 -19.61 2.03
CA ASP A 757 -10.43 -19.38 1.72
C ASP A 757 -9.74 -20.69 1.30
N LEU A 758 -10.06 -21.83 1.92
CA LEU A 758 -9.59 -23.15 1.48
C LEU A 758 -10.08 -23.54 0.08
N GLU A 759 -11.32 -23.20 -0.25
CA GLU A 759 -11.86 -23.39 -1.61
C GLU A 759 -11.12 -22.54 -2.63
N GLY A 760 -10.78 -21.29 -2.29
CA GLY A 760 -9.92 -20.43 -3.10
C GLY A 760 -8.54 -21.06 -3.35
N LEU A 761 -7.90 -21.62 -2.32
CA LEU A 761 -6.65 -22.35 -2.47
C LEU A 761 -6.78 -23.56 -3.42
N TYR A 762 -7.87 -24.33 -3.27
CA TYR A 762 -8.14 -25.49 -4.11
C TYR A 762 -8.27 -25.08 -5.59
N TRP A 763 -9.10 -24.09 -5.88
CA TRP A 763 -9.32 -23.61 -7.25
C TRP A 763 -8.05 -23.02 -7.83
N GLY A 764 -7.36 -22.11 -7.12
CA GLY A 764 -6.10 -21.53 -7.60
C GLY A 764 -5.02 -22.59 -7.90
N THR A 765 -4.92 -23.63 -7.07
CA THR A 765 -3.99 -24.75 -7.32
C THR A 765 -4.41 -25.59 -8.53
N ARG A 766 -5.68 -26.01 -8.59
CA ARG A 766 -6.20 -26.84 -9.69
C ARG A 766 -6.09 -26.11 -11.03
N GLU A 767 -6.32 -24.81 -11.03
CA GLU A 767 -6.27 -23.97 -12.23
C GLU A 767 -4.83 -23.68 -12.67
N SER A 768 -3.88 -23.57 -11.73
CA SER A 768 -2.43 -23.55 -12.04
C SER A 768 -1.96 -24.85 -12.72
N ASP A 769 -2.46 -26.00 -12.27
CA ASP A 769 -2.16 -27.30 -12.88
C ASP A 769 -2.73 -27.39 -14.30
N ILE A 770 -4.00 -26.99 -14.50
CA ILE A 770 -4.64 -26.93 -15.84
C ILE A 770 -3.90 -25.94 -16.75
N SER A 771 -3.44 -24.81 -16.22
CA SER A 771 -2.66 -23.84 -16.98
C SER A 771 -1.36 -24.45 -17.50
N SER A 772 -0.72 -25.31 -16.72
CA SER A 772 0.48 -26.05 -17.16
C SER A 772 0.17 -26.97 -18.35
N LEU A 773 -1.01 -27.59 -18.35
CA LEU A 773 -1.49 -28.44 -19.43
C LEU A 773 -1.72 -27.66 -20.73
N ILE A 774 -2.36 -26.49 -20.62
CA ILE A 774 -2.60 -25.58 -21.75
C ILE A 774 -1.27 -25.04 -22.28
N PHE A 775 -0.33 -24.70 -21.39
CA PHE A 775 1.00 -24.24 -21.78
C PHE A 775 1.77 -25.30 -22.57
N VAL A 776 1.79 -26.55 -22.11
CA VAL A 776 2.46 -27.67 -22.81
C VAL A 776 1.80 -27.95 -24.16
N ALA A 777 0.46 -27.90 -24.24
CA ALA A 777 -0.26 -28.01 -25.49
C ALA A 777 0.10 -26.88 -26.47
N GLY A 778 0.05 -25.62 -26.03
CA GLY A 778 0.43 -24.46 -26.83
C GLY A 778 1.89 -24.49 -27.28
N PHE A 779 2.82 -24.90 -26.41
CA PHE A 779 4.23 -25.07 -26.75
C PHE A 779 4.44 -26.13 -27.82
N SER A 780 3.72 -27.26 -27.70
CA SER A 780 3.80 -28.34 -28.69
C SER A 780 3.30 -27.86 -30.05
N VAL A 781 2.15 -27.21 -30.10
CA VAL A 781 1.60 -26.66 -31.35
C VAL A 781 2.47 -25.56 -31.94
N PHE A 782 3.09 -24.72 -31.09
CA PHE A 782 4.04 -23.70 -31.51
C PHE A 782 5.24 -24.31 -32.25
N VAL A 783 5.90 -25.31 -31.64
CA VAL A 783 7.04 -26.00 -32.25
C VAL A 783 6.64 -26.68 -33.56
N VAL A 784 5.50 -27.39 -33.57
CA VAL A 784 5.00 -28.07 -34.76
C VAL A 784 4.68 -27.09 -35.89
N SER A 785 4.04 -25.96 -35.57
CA SER A 785 3.70 -24.94 -36.56
C SER A 785 4.94 -24.27 -37.16
N ILE A 786 6.01 -24.08 -36.37
CA ILE A 786 7.31 -23.60 -36.88
C ILE A 786 7.92 -24.61 -37.84
N VAL A 787 8.02 -25.88 -37.43
CA VAL A 787 8.58 -26.94 -38.28
C VAL A 787 7.76 -27.06 -39.57
N PHE A 788 6.43 -27.07 -39.46
CA PHE A 788 5.53 -27.13 -40.61
C PHE A 788 5.72 -25.94 -41.55
N THR A 789 5.81 -24.72 -41.03
CA THR A 789 6.02 -23.50 -41.84
C THR A 789 7.38 -23.53 -42.54
N ILE A 790 8.46 -23.88 -41.83
CA ILE A 790 9.82 -23.96 -42.40
C ILE A 790 9.88 -25.01 -43.51
N VAL A 791 9.35 -26.21 -43.27
CA VAL A 791 9.33 -27.30 -44.27
C VAL A 791 8.57 -26.88 -45.52
N ARG A 792 7.49 -26.08 -45.39
CA ARG A 792 6.73 -25.58 -46.54
C ARG A 792 7.49 -24.52 -47.32
N ILE A 793 8.13 -23.57 -46.64
CA ILE A 793 9.00 -22.58 -47.29
C ILE A 793 10.10 -23.32 -48.07
N ILE A 794 10.78 -24.28 -47.44
CA ILE A 794 11.85 -25.05 -48.09
C ILE A 794 11.33 -25.86 -49.29
N ARG A 795 10.15 -26.50 -49.18
CA ARG A 795 9.53 -27.25 -50.29
C ARG A 795 9.17 -26.37 -51.49
N ILE A 796 8.82 -25.11 -51.27
CA ILE A 796 8.56 -24.15 -52.36
C ILE A 796 9.85 -23.83 -53.13
N PHE A 797 11.01 -23.84 -52.45
CA PHE A 797 12.29 -23.43 -53.03
C PHE A 797 13.23 -24.59 -53.40
N THR A 798 12.99 -25.83 -52.96
CA THR A 798 13.90 -26.97 -53.18
C THR A 798 13.17 -28.32 -53.28
N ASN A 799 13.73 -29.25 -54.08
CA ASN A 799 13.17 -30.56 -54.41
C ASN A 799 13.99 -31.71 -53.77
N VAL A 800 14.34 -31.59 -52.48
CA VAL A 800 15.30 -32.47 -51.80
C VAL A 800 14.59 -33.60 -51.03
N ALA A 801 15.09 -34.83 -51.12
CA ALA A 801 14.52 -36.02 -50.45
C ALA A 801 14.37 -35.90 -48.92
N VAL A 802 15.23 -35.13 -48.25
CA VAL A 802 15.16 -34.81 -46.81
C VAL A 802 13.82 -34.13 -46.43
N ILE A 803 13.16 -33.47 -47.38
CA ILE A 803 11.85 -32.81 -47.20
C ILE A 803 10.73 -33.84 -46.97
N ARG A 804 10.87 -35.09 -47.43
CA ARG A 804 9.86 -36.13 -47.23
C ARG A 804 9.79 -36.60 -45.77
N GLU A 805 10.93 -36.87 -45.15
CA GLU A 805 11.01 -37.28 -43.74
C GLU A 805 10.60 -36.15 -42.80
N LEU A 806 11.02 -34.91 -43.08
CA LEU A 806 10.58 -33.74 -42.30
C LEU A 806 9.08 -33.45 -42.46
N ASN A 807 8.49 -33.70 -43.64
CA ASN A 807 7.04 -33.61 -43.83
C ASN A 807 6.30 -34.66 -43.01
N ASN A 808 6.76 -35.91 -42.98
CA ASN A 808 6.15 -36.97 -42.18
C ASN A 808 6.19 -36.63 -40.67
N ILE A 809 7.31 -36.13 -40.17
CA ILE A 809 7.45 -35.70 -38.77
C ILE A 809 6.49 -34.54 -38.46
N ALA A 810 6.45 -33.51 -39.32
CA ALA A 810 5.55 -32.37 -39.14
C ALA A 810 4.06 -32.80 -39.16
N PHE A 811 3.75 -33.79 -39.99
CA PHE A 811 2.41 -34.33 -40.17
C PHE A 811 1.91 -35.07 -38.92
N TRP A 812 2.68 -36.04 -38.43
CA TRP A 812 2.36 -36.77 -37.19
C TRP A 812 2.31 -35.85 -35.96
N ALA A 813 3.19 -34.85 -35.90
CA ALA A 813 3.23 -33.93 -34.78
C ALA A 813 1.97 -33.03 -34.69
N THR A 814 1.20 -32.91 -35.78
CA THR A 814 -0.07 -32.15 -35.79
C THR A 814 -1.14 -32.79 -34.90
N LEU A 815 -1.01 -34.09 -34.55
CA LEU A 815 -1.85 -34.77 -33.54
C LEU A 815 -1.79 -34.09 -32.17
N ALA A 816 -0.70 -33.38 -31.83
CA ALA A 816 -0.62 -32.60 -30.60
C ALA A 816 -1.71 -31.51 -30.52
N SER A 817 -2.18 -31.00 -31.67
CA SER A 817 -3.28 -30.02 -31.75
C SER A 817 -4.64 -30.64 -31.36
N THR A 818 -4.82 -31.94 -31.56
CA THR A 818 -6.02 -32.68 -31.12
C THR A 818 -6.16 -32.64 -29.60
N PHE A 819 -5.03 -32.72 -28.88
CA PHE A 819 -5.04 -32.58 -27.43
C PHE A 819 -5.51 -31.19 -27.00
N GLY A 820 -5.02 -30.13 -27.67
CA GLY A 820 -5.52 -28.75 -27.47
C GLY A 820 -7.02 -28.60 -27.74
N ALA A 821 -7.52 -29.25 -28.80
CA ALA A 821 -8.93 -29.27 -29.15
C ALA A 821 -9.81 -29.96 -28.09
N LEU A 822 -9.36 -31.10 -27.55
CA LEU A 822 -10.04 -31.81 -26.45
C LEU A 822 -10.07 -30.98 -25.16
N LEU A 823 -8.99 -30.27 -24.84
CA LEU A 823 -8.95 -29.36 -23.70
C LEU A 823 -9.92 -28.19 -23.88
N ALA A 824 -9.94 -27.59 -25.07
CA ALA A 824 -10.90 -26.54 -25.40
C ALA A 824 -12.34 -27.05 -25.26
N LEU A 825 -12.62 -28.26 -25.77
CA LEU A 825 -13.93 -28.89 -25.67
C LEU A 825 -14.38 -29.01 -24.21
N ASN A 826 -13.53 -29.57 -23.35
CA ASN A 826 -13.84 -29.73 -21.93
C ASN A 826 -14.21 -28.40 -21.25
N HIS A 827 -13.46 -27.34 -21.54
CA HIS A 827 -13.72 -26.00 -20.97
C HIS A 827 -15.00 -25.37 -21.54
N LEU A 828 -15.22 -25.49 -22.85
CA LEU A 828 -16.39 -24.94 -23.53
C LEU A 828 -17.68 -25.66 -23.11
N VAL A 829 -17.65 -26.99 -22.92
CA VAL A 829 -18.79 -27.76 -22.39
C VAL A 829 -19.14 -27.30 -20.98
N ARG A 830 -18.15 -27.19 -20.08
CA ARG A 830 -18.38 -26.69 -18.72
C ARG A 830 -19.00 -25.29 -18.75
N LYS A 831 -18.45 -24.39 -19.57
CA LYS A 831 -18.97 -23.03 -19.74
C LYS A 831 -20.41 -23.04 -20.27
N PHE A 832 -20.71 -23.86 -21.27
CA PHE A 832 -22.04 -23.98 -21.86
C PHE A 832 -23.08 -24.33 -20.79
N PHE A 833 -22.81 -25.32 -19.94
CA PHE A 833 -23.73 -25.68 -18.85
C PHE A 833 -23.91 -24.57 -17.81
N ILE A 834 -22.84 -23.84 -17.47
CA ILE A 834 -22.93 -22.69 -16.55
C ILE A 834 -23.84 -21.60 -17.14
N LEU A 835 -23.62 -21.23 -18.41
CA LEU A 835 -24.43 -20.22 -19.09
C LEU A 835 -25.89 -20.63 -19.23
N VAL A 836 -26.16 -21.89 -19.57
CA VAL A 836 -27.53 -22.43 -19.66
C VAL A 836 -28.21 -22.42 -18.29
N ARG A 837 -27.51 -22.82 -17.22
CA ARG A 837 -28.03 -22.73 -15.85
C ARG A 837 -28.38 -21.28 -15.48
N LEU A 838 -27.48 -20.35 -15.74
CA LEU A 838 -27.70 -18.92 -15.47
C LEU A 838 -28.88 -18.36 -16.28
N GLN A 839 -29.01 -18.77 -17.54
CA GLN A 839 -30.15 -18.41 -18.40
C GLN A 839 -31.50 -18.81 -17.80
N PHE A 840 -31.59 -19.99 -17.17
CA PHE A 840 -32.79 -20.43 -16.46
C PHE A 840 -33.04 -19.63 -15.17
N ILE A 841 -31.99 -19.35 -14.39
CA ILE A 841 -32.08 -18.55 -13.17
C ILE A 841 -32.59 -17.15 -13.49
N LEU A 842 -31.99 -16.47 -14.46
CA LEU A 842 -32.42 -15.15 -14.92
C LEU A 842 -33.86 -15.18 -15.45
N GLY A 843 -34.25 -16.25 -16.15
CA GLY A 843 -35.64 -16.45 -16.60
C GLY A 843 -36.64 -16.52 -15.44
N ARG A 844 -36.29 -17.22 -14.34
CA ARG A 844 -37.11 -17.25 -13.12
C ARG A 844 -37.18 -15.88 -12.45
N LYS A 845 -36.06 -15.16 -12.37
CA LYS A 845 -36.01 -13.80 -11.80
C LYS A 845 -36.87 -12.80 -12.59
N VAL A 846 -36.88 -12.87 -13.92
CA VAL A 846 -37.79 -12.04 -14.75
C VAL A 846 -39.26 -12.35 -14.45
N ARG A 847 -39.62 -13.64 -14.29
CA ARG A 847 -41.00 -14.06 -14.06
C ARG A 847 -41.51 -13.66 -12.67
N ASN A 848 -40.63 -13.67 -11.68
CA ASN A 848 -40.97 -13.39 -10.29
C ASN A 848 -40.71 -11.92 -9.89
N SER A 849 -40.39 -11.05 -10.85
CA SER A 849 -40.07 -9.66 -10.55
C SER A 849 -41.36 -8.85 -10.34
N ASN A 850 -41.40 -8.09 -9.24
CA ASN A 850 -42.55 -7.24 -8.90
C ASN A 850 -42.52 -5.86 -9.59
N SER A 851 -41.43 -5.53 -10.31
CA SER A 851 -41.25 -4.26 -11.00
C SER A 851 -40.97 -4.48 -12.49
N ASP A 852 -41.70 -3.78 -13.35
CA ASP A 852 -41.51 -3.81 -14.81
C ASP A 852 -40.11 -3.34 -15.22
N GLU A 853 -39.53 -2.39 -14.49
CA GLU A 853 -38.18 -1.88 -14.74
C GLU A 853 -37.10 -2.94 -14.42
N THR A 854 -37.22 -3.61 -13.27
CA THR A 854 -36.32 -4.70 -12.87
C THR A 854 -36.45 -5.88 -13.85
N ALA A 855 -37.68 -6.25 -14.22
CA ALA A 855 -37.93 -7.28 -15.22
C ALA A 855 -37.31 -6.93 -16.58
N PHE A 856 -37.43 -5.67 -17.02
CA PHE A 856 -36.83 -5.20 -18.28
C PHE A 856 -35.30 -5.26 -18.26
N ASN A 857 -34.66 -4.82 -17.18
CA ASN A 857 -33.20 -4.83 -17.07
C ASN A 857 -32.64 -6.26 -17.00
N ILE A 858 -33.28 -7.17 -16.26
CA ILE A 858 -32.86 -8.58 -16.22
C ILE A 858 -33.12 -9.28 -17.56
N ARG A 859 -34.16 -8.91 -18.33
CA ARG A 859 -34.33 -9.40 -19.71
C ARG A 859 -33.14 -9.03 -20.60
N LYS A 860 -32.56 -7.83 -20.44
CA LYS A 860 -31.34 -7.44 -21.17
C LYS A 860 -30.15 -8.33 -20.79
N VAL A 861 -29.91 -8.55 -19.49
CA VAL A 861 -28.83 -9.45 -19.00
C VAL A 861 -29.02 -10.88 -19.53
N ARG A 862 -30.26 -11.36 -19.53
CA ARG A 862 -30.64 -12.66 -20.11
C ARG A 862 -30.41 -12.72 -21.62
N SER A 863 -30.66 -11.63 -22.34
CA SER A 863 -30.35 -11.54 -23.78
C SER A 863 -28.85 -11.67 -24.04
N VAL A 864 -28.02 -10.94 -23.28
CA VAL A 864 -26.54 -11.05 -23.37
C VAL A 864 -26.06 -12.46 -23.04
N THR A 865 -26.63 -13.07 -22.01
CA THR A 865 -26.33 -14.46 -21.64
C THR A 865 -26.68 -15.43 -22.78
N ARG A 866 -27.83 -15.25 -23.43
CA ARG A 866 -28.22 -16.05 -24.62
C ARG A 866 -27.22 -15.89 -25.77
N THR A 867 -26.76 -14.67 -26.04
CA THR A 867 -25.77 -14.43 -27.09
C THR A 867 -24.43 -15.10 -26.77
N GLN A 868 -24.01 -15.11 -25.50
CA GLN A 868 -22.84 -15.87 -25.05
C GLN A 868 -23.01 -17.39 -25.18
N ILE A 869 -24.22 -17.92 -24.98
CA ILE A 869 -24.52 -19.35 -25.24
C ILE A 869 -24.29 -19.68 -26.71
N VAL A 870 -24.83 -18.86 -27.63
CA VAL A 870 -24.67 -19.06 -29.08
C VAL A 870 -23.19 -19.00 -29.49
N LEU A 871 -22.45 -18.00 -28.99
CA LEU A 871 -21.02 -17.88 -29.25
C LEU A 871 -20.23 -19.10 -28.73
N THR A 872 -20.54 -19.55 -27.50
CA THR A 872 -19.88 -20.71 -26.89
C THR A 872 -20.20 -22.00 -27.67
N PHE A 873 -21.43 -22.14 -28.16
CA PHE A 873 -21.85 -23.26 -28.99
C PHE A 873 -21.13 -23.28 -30.35
N ALA A 874 -21.00 -22.14 -31.02
CA ALA A 874 -20.22 -22.06 -32.26
C ALA A 874 -18.76 -22.49 -32.06
N ARG A 875 -18.13 -22.05 -30.97
CA ARG A 875 -16.76 -22.48 -30.61
C ARG A 875 -16.69 -23.97 -30.29
N LEU A 876 -17.71 -24.51 -29.64
CA LEU A 876 -17.81 -25.95 -29.37
C LEU A 876 -17.84 -26.75 -30.67
N LEU A 877 -18.63 -26.32 -31.66
CA LEU A 877 -18.69 -26.95 -32.98
C LEU A 877 -17.35 -26.88 -33.72
N ALA A 878 -16.67 -25.72 -33.67
CA ALA A 878 -15.34 -25.59 -34.27
C ALA A 878 -14.31 -26.53 -33.62
N ALA A 879 -14.33 -26.64 -32.29
CA ALA A 879 -13.44 -27.56 -31.56
C ALA A 879 -13.76 -29.03 -31.87
N LEU A 880 -15.04 -29.41 -31.92
CA LEU A 880 -15.49 -30.76 -32.30
C LEU A 880 -15.06 -31.12 -33.73
N ALA A 881 -15.28 -30.20 -34.67
CA ALA A 881 -14.88 -30.41 -36.06
C ALA A 881 -13.36 -30.58 -36.18
N ALA A 882 -12.57 -29.78 -35.47
CA ALA A 882 -11.11 -29.95 -35.43
C ALA A 882 -10.67 -31.27 -34.79
N CYS A 883 -11.33 -31.71 -33.70
CA CYS A 883 -11.08 -33.00 -33.05
C CYS A 883 -11.30 -34.20 -33.98
N VAL A 884 -12.21 -34.09 -34.95
CA VAL A 884 -12.49 -35.15 -35.93
C VAL A 884 -11.59 -35.02 -37.14
N ALA A 885 -11.46 -33.82 -37.72
CA ALA A 885 -10.70 -33.59 -38.94
C ALA A 885 -9.21 -33.88 -38.76
N LEU A 886 -8.62 -33.54 -37.61
CA LEU A 886 -7.18 -33.72 -37.37
C LEU A 886 -6.77 -35.20 -37.38
N PRO A 887 -7.30 -36.10 -36.51
CA PRO A 887 -6.94 -37.51 -36.53
C PRO A 887 -7.29 -38.19 -37.86
N TRP A 888 -8.43 -37.82 -38.46
CA TRP A 888 -8.86 -38.39 -39.74
C TRP A 888 -7.88 -38.04 -40.86
N SER A 889 -7.54 -36.76 -41.02
CA SER A 889 -6.53 -36.31 -41.99
C SER A 889 -5.19 -37.01 -41.75
N VAL A 890 -4.80 -37.21 -40.48
CA VAL A 890 -3.57 -37.91 -40.14
C VAL A 890 -3.61 -39.39 -40.54
N ALA A 891 -4.70 -40.07 -40.27
CA ALA A 891 -4.87 -41.48 -40.61
C ALA A 891 -4.90 -41.70 -42.13
N GLU A 892 -5.56 -40.84 -42.89
CA GLU A 892 -5.66 -40.92 -44.35
C GLU A 892 -4.29 -40.85 -45.04
N ASN A 893 -3.39 -39.98 -44.59
CA ASN A 893 -2.05 -39.87 -45.18
C ASN A 893 -1.04 -40.87 -44.58
N GLY A 894 -1.26 -41.33 -43.34
CA GLY A 894 -0.40 -42.30 -42.68
C GLY A 894 -0.66 -43.76 -43.10
N PHE A 895 -1.90 -44.06 -43.49
CA PHE A 895 -2.39 -45.41 -43.81
C PHE A 895 -3.22 -45.45 -45.10
N GLY A 896 -3.01 -44.50 -46.01
CA GLY A 896 -3.84 -44.34 -47.22
C GLY A 896 -3.86 -45.56 -48.14
N ASP A 897 -2.80 -46.38 -48.11
CA ASP A 897 -2.73 -47.64 -48.86
C ASP A 897 -3.59 -48.77 -48.25
N ASP A 898 -3.92 -48.68 -46.95
CA ASP A 898 -4.66 -49.69 -46.19
C ASP A 898 -6.14 -49.31 -45.93
N ILE A 899 -6.50 -48.02 -46.05
CA ILE A 899 -7.83 -47.52 -45.69
C ILE A 899 -8.45 -46.68 -46.84
N SER A 900 -9.49 -47.19 -47.49
CA SER A 900 -10.28 -46.44 -48.49
C SER A 900 -11.25 -45.47 -47.82
N LEU A 901 -10.73 -44.35 -47.32
CA LEU A 901 -11.56 -43.25 -46.82
C LEU A 901 -11.92 -42.30 -47.97
N ASN A 902 -13.16 -41.82 -47.98
CA ASN A 902 -13.62 -40.82 -48.94
C ASN A 902 -12.85 -39.50 -48.70
N SER A 903 -11.95 -39.14 -49.62
CA SER A 903 -10.86 -38.15 -49.42
C SER A 903 -11.32 -36.72 -49.10
N ASP A 904 -12.57 -36.40 -49.42
CA ASP A 904 -13.04 -35.01 -49.35
C ASP A 904 -13.72 -34.66 -48.02
N ILE A 905 -14.20 -35.67 -47.28
CA ILE A 905 -14.93 -35.48 -46.01
C ILE A 905 -14.07 -34.75 -44.94
N PRO A 906 -12.85 -35.19 -44.61
CA PRO A 906 -12.03 -34.52 -43.60
C PRO A 906 -11.67 -33.08 -44.02
N PHE A 907 -11.52 -32.83 -45.32
CA PHE A 907 -11.30 -31.49 -45.85
C PHE A 907 -12.49 -30.55 -45.59
N TRP A 908 -13.71 -30.97 -45.91
CA TRP A 908 -14.91 -30.14 -45.66
C TRP A 908 -15.15 -29.90 -44.17
N ILE A 909 -14.87 -30.89 -43.31
CA ILE A 909 -14.96 -30.72 -41.85
C ILE A 909 -13.91 -29.72 -41.35
N ALA A 910 -12.67 -29.80 -41.84
CA ALA A 910 -11.60 -28.86 -41.49
C ALA A 910 -11.92 -27.43 -41.95
N LEU A 911 -12.46 -27.26 -43.16
CA LEU A 911 -12.88 -25.96 -43.68
C LEU A 911 -14.03 -25.38 -42.85
N GLY A 912 -15.01 -26.22 -42.47
CA GLY A 912 -16.08 -25.86 -41.55
C GLY A 912 -15.56 -25.42 -40.17
N ALA A 913 -14.53 -26.10 -39.65
CA ALA A 913 -13.89 -25.74 -38.38
C ALA A 913 -13.23 -24.35 -38.46
N VAL A 914 -12.45 -24.09 -39.51
CA VAL A 914 -11.80 -22.78 -39.75
C VAL A 914 -12.84 -21.67 -39.91
N GLY A 915 -13.84 -21.89 -40.76
CA GLY A 915 -14.91 -20.92 -41.01
C GLY A 915 -15.69 -20.58 -39.74
N THR A 916 -16.03 -21.60 -38.94
CA THR A 916 -16.73 -21.41 -37.66
C THR A 916 -15.84 -20.71 -36.62
N ALA A 917 -14.54 -21.03 -36.56
CA ALA A 917 -13.61 -20.36 -35.65
C ALA A 917 -13.46 -18.87 -35.98
N ILE A 918 -13.27 -18.52 -37.26
CA ILE A 918 -13.19 -17.12 -37.72
C ILE A 918 -14.53 -16.42 -37.49
N GLY A 919 -15.65 -17.03 -37.89
CA GLY A 919 -16.99 -16.49 -37.69
C GLY A 919 -17.31 -16.23 -36.21
N SER A 920 -16.93 -17.14 -35.31
CA SER A 920 -17.08 -16.95 -33.86
C SER A 920 -16.23 -15.80 -33.32
N THR A 921 -15.08 -15.53 -33.94
CA THR A 921 -14.20 -14.42 -33.57
C THR A 921 -14.81 -13.08 -33.98
N ILE A 922 -15.34 -13.00 -35.21
CA ILE A 922 -16.07 -11.83 -35.70
C ILE A 922 -17.33 -11.59 -34.84
N PHE A 923 -18.07 -12.66 -34.55
CA PHE A 923 -19.26 -12.58 -33.70
C PHE A 923 -18.91 -12.10 -32.28
N PHE A 924 -17.79 -12.56 -31.71
CA PHE A 924 -17.30 -12.05 -30.43
C PHE A 924 -17.08 -10.53 -30.44
N PHE A 925 -16.43 -9.98 -31.48
CA PHE A 925 -16.26 -8.53 -31.62
C PHE A 925 -17.60 -7.80 -31.68
N LEU A 926 -18.58 -8.33 -32.41
CA LEU A 926 -19.92 -7.75 -32.44
C LEU A 926 -20.61 -7.79 -31.06
N VAL A 927 -20.47 -8.90 -30.33
CA VAL A 927 -21.04 -9.01 -28.98
C VAL A 927 -20.37 -8.06 -27.99
N GLU A 928 -19.05 -7.93 -28.03
CA GLU A 928 -18.29 -7.05 -27.15
C GLU A 928 -18.63 -5.58 -27.40
N TYR A 929 -18.49 -5.13 -28.64
CA TYR A 929 -18.56 -3.71 -28.98
C TYR A 929 -19.98 -3.21 -29.26
N VAL A 930 -20.94 -4.08 -29.59
CA VAL A 930 -22.33 -3.67 -29.90
C VAL A 930 -23.29 -4.09 -28.79
N VAL A 931 -23.22 -5.32 -28.32
CA VAL A 931 -24.22 -5.85 -27.36
C VAL A 931 -23.85 -5.46 -25.92
N ARG A 932 -22.59 -5.64 -25.51
CA ARG A 932 -22.16 -5.34 -24.13
C ARG A 932 -21.92 -3.86 -23.87
N TYR A 933 -21.46 -3.11 -24.87
CA TYR A 933 -21.25 -1.66 -24.73
C TYR A 933 -22.54 -0.90 -24.39
N ASN A 934 -23.70 -1.40 -24.84
CA ASN A 934 -25.02 -0.84 -24.59
C ASN A 934 -25.65 -1.24 -23.24
N LEU A 935 -24.92 -1.98 -22.37
CA LEU A 935 -25.39 -2.26 -21.02
C LEU A 935 -25.31 -1.01 -20.14
N SER A 936 -26.30 -0.86 -19.25
CA SER A 936 -26.35 0.27 -18.33
C SER A 936 -25.10 0.30 -17.44
N PRO A 937 -24.52 1.48 -17.14
CA PRO A 937 -23.49 1.62 -16.13
C PRO A 937 -24.00 1.23 -14.73
N LYS A 938 -25.32 1.19 -14.51
CA LYS A 938 -25.97 0.71 -13.28
C LYS A 938 -26.23 -0.81 -13.26
N LEU A 939 -25.53 -1.58 -14.10
CA LEU A 939 -25.70 -3.03 -14.19
C LEU A 939 -25.58 -3.73 -12.82
N GLY A 940 -24.59 -3.32 -12.02
CA GLY A 940 -24.38 -3.83 -10.66
C GLY A 940 -25.63 -3.72 -9.79
N GLU A 941 -26.21 -2.52 -9.71
CA GLU A 941 -27.45 -2.25 -8.98
C GLU A 941 -28.58 -3.19 -9.46
N PHE A 942 -28.88 -3.21 -10.76
CA PHE A 942 -30.01 -3.99 -11.27
C PHE A 942 -29.90 -5.50 -11.02
N VAL A 943 -28.69 -6.04 -11.19
CA VAL A 943 -28.45 -7.47 -10.92
C VAL A 943 -28.57 -7.71 -9.42
N CYS A 944 -27.85 -6.98 -8.58
CA CYS A 944 -27.82 -7.22 -7.15
C CYS A 944 -29.20 -7.05 -6.49
N GLU A 945 -29.98 -6.04 -6.89
CA GLU A 945 -31.36 -5.86 -6.39
C GLU A 945 -32.28 -7.03 -6.74
N SER A 946 -32.09 -7.64 -7.91
CA SER A 946 -32.87 -8.82 -8.31
C SER A 946 -32.50 -10.08 -7.51
N PHE A 947 -31.33 -10.09 -6.87
CA PHE A 947 -30.83 -11.18 -6.03
C PHE A 947 -30.71 -10.77 -4.55
N ARG A 948 -31.42 -9.72 -4.12
CA ARG A 948 -31.31 -9.14 -2.77
C ARG A 948 -31.50 -10.17 -1.67
N GLU A 949 -32.55 -10.99 -1.73
CA GLU A 949 -32.82 -12.02 -0.73
C GLU A 949 -31.69 -13.05 -0.62
N GLU A 950 -31.13 -13.50 -1.76
CA GLU A 950 -30.01 -14.43 -1.74
C GLU A 950 -28.72 -13.80 -1.21
N ILE A 951 -28.45 -12.55 -1.58
CA ILE A 951 -27.29 -11.79 -1.11
C ILE A 951 -27.38 -11.54 0.41
N LEU A 952 -28.55 -11.18 0.93
CA LEU A 952 -28.76 -10.99 2.37
C LEU A 952 -28.63 -12.30 3.15
N ASN A 953 -29.17 -13.40 2.62
CA ASN A 953 -28.96 -14.72 3.23
C ASN A 953 -27.46 -15.13 3.23
N MET A 954 -26.71 -14.81 2.17
CA MET A 954 -25.26 -15.03 2.16
C MET A 954 -24.56 -14.17 3.22
N TYR A 955 -24.99 -12.92 3.40
CA TYR A 955 -24.48 -12.03 4.44
C TYR A 955 -24.70 -12.63 5.83
N ASP A 956 -25.93 -13.06 6.15
CA ASP A 956 -26.26 -13.63 7.46
C ASP A 956 -25.45 -14.90 7.78
N VAL A 957 -25.16 -15.72 6.76
CA VAL A 957 -24.38 -16.95 6.90
C VAL A 957 -22.89 -16.70 7.04
N LEU A 958 -22.35 -15.63 6.43
CA LEU A 958 -20.92 -15.32 6.38
C LEU A 958 -20.46 -14.23 7.36
N ALA A 959 -21.41 -13.50 7.96
CA ALA A 959 -21.14 -12.49 8.96
C ALA A 959 -20.46 -13.09 10.20
N LYS A 960 -19.39 -12.44 10.64
CA LYS A 960 -18.75 -12.69 11.94
C LYS A 960 -19.43 -11.81 13.00
N PRO A 961 -19.42 -12.22 14.29
CA PRO A 961 -19.75 -11.33 15.38
C PRO A 961 -18.91 -10.04 15.28
N LEU A 962 -19.54 -8.89 15.49
CA LEU A 962 -18.83 -7.62 15.49
C LEU A 962 -18.01 -7.50 16.77
N ASP A 963 -16.75 -7.09 16.66
CA ASP A 963 -15.93 -6.67 17.80
C ASP A 963 -15.93 -5.15 17.99
N ASP A 964 -15.45 -4.69 19.15
CA ASP A 964 -15.32 -3.25 19.45
C ASP A 964 -13.97 -2.66 19.03
N ILE A 965 -13.14 -3.45 18.33
CA ILE A 965 -11.75 -3.10 18.00
C ILE A 965 -11.68 -2.40 16.64
N ASP A 966 -12.30 -2.97 15.61
CA ASP A 966 -12.34 -2.35 14.29
C ASP A 966 -13.72 -1.73 14.04
N THR A 967 -13.77 -0.58 13.37
CA THR A 967 -15.06 0.09 13.11
C THR A 967 -16.03 -0.86 12.41
N LYS A 968 -17.32 -0.75 12.72
CA LYS A 968 -18.38 -1.53 12.07
C LYS A 968 -18.24 -1.56 10.54
N GLN A 969 -17.89 -0.42 9.94
CA GLN A 969 -17.69 -0.31 8.48
C GLN A 969 -16.55 -1.20 7.96
N VAL A 970 -15.44 -1.30 8.69
CA VAL A 970 -14.31 -2.18 8.32
C VAL A 970 -14.71 -3.66 8.41
N GLN A 971 -15.41 -4.04 9.47
CA GLN A 971 -15.86 -5.42 9.68
C GLN A 971 -16.96 -5.82 8.68
N GLU A 972 -17.91 -4.93 8.41
CA GLU A 972 -18.95 -5.12 7.40
C GLU A 972 -18.35 -5.21 5.99
N ARG A 973 -17.37 -4.36 5.67
CA ARG A 973 -16.65 -4.42 4.39
C ARG A 973 -16.00 -5.78 4.16
N GLU A 974 -15.32 -6.33 5.16
CA GLU A 974 -14.72 -7.66 5.05
C GLU A 974 -15.81 -8.71 4.79
N THR A 975 -16.93 -8.64 5.51
CA THR A 975 -18.08 -9.55 5.30
C THR A 975 -18.63 -9.43 3.88
N TRP A 976 -18.86 -8.22 3.38
CA TRP A 976 -19.35 -7.96 2.02
C TRP A 976 -18.39 -8.45 0.94
N GLU A 977 -17.08 -8.49 1.20
CA GLU A 977 -16.12 -9.12 0.30
C GLU A 977 -16.36 -10.63 0.17
N TYR A 978 -16.57 -11.34 1.28
CA TYR A 978 -16.91 -12.77 1.25
C TYR A 978 -18.27 -13.03 0.58
N VAL A 979 -19.26 -12.16 0.81
CA VAL A 979 -20.57 -12.24 0.14
C VAL A 979 -20.43 -12.08 -1.37
N ALA A 980 -19.64 -11.10 -1.82
CA ALA A 980 -19.40 -10.86 -3.24
C ALA A 980 -18.72 -12.06 -3.92
N ARG A 981 -17.73 -12.68 -3.26
CA ARG A 981 -17.08 -13.92 -3.73
C ARG A 981 -18.06 -15.08 -3.82
N GLU A 982 -18.88 -15.27 -2.78
CA GLU A 982 -19.87 -16.36 -2.77
C GLU A 982 -20.92 -16.18 -3.87
N PHE A 983 -21.42 -14.97 -4.04
CA PHE A 983 -22.36 -14.62 -5.10
C PHE A 983 -21.76 -14.91 -6.48
N LEU A 984 -20.51 -14.50 -6.70
CA LEU A 984 -19.79 -14.77 -7.93
C LEU A 984 -19.64 -16.27 -8.19
N HIS A 985 -19.18 -17.05 -7.21
CA HIS A 985 -18.99 -18.48 -7.36
C HIS A 985 -20.29 -19.22 -7.68
N LEU A 986 -21.40 -18.79 -7.08
CA LEU A 986 -22.70 -19.44 -7.25
C LEU A 986 -23.31 -19.18 -8.64
N TYR A 987 -23.26 -17.93 -9.11
CA TYR A 987 -23.96 -17.50 -10.33
C TYR A 987 -23.07 -17.33 -11.56
N ARG A 988 -21.75 -17.18 -11.37
CA ARG A 988 -20.73 -17.10 -12.43
C ARG A 988 -20.99 -16.02 -13.49
N PHE A 989 -21.35 -14.81 -13.04
CA PHE A 989 -21.53 -13.66 -13.93
C PHE A 989 -20.22 -13.25 -14.66
N ASP A 990 -19.05 -13.64 -14.13
CA ASP A 990 -17.74 -13.60 -14.80
C ASP A 990 -17.73 -14.32 -16.16
N THR A 991 -18.55 -15.36 -16.34
CA THR A 991 -18.65 -16.07 -17.64
C THR A 991 -19.44 -15.31 -18.71
N VAL A 992 -20.22 -14.30 -18.31
CA VAL A 992 -21.13 -13.53 -19.18
C VAL A 992 -20.57 -12.16 -19.54
N PHE A 993 -19.92 -11.50 -18.59
CA PHE A 993 -19.45 -10.12 -18.70
C PHE A 993 -17.92 -10.05 -18.73
N ALA A 994 -17.37 -9.02 -19.39
CA ALA A 994 -15.95 -8.70 -19.28
C ALA A 994 -15.64 -8.09 -17.90
N ALA A 995 -14.35 -8.02 -17.57
CA ALA A 995 -13.85 -7.61 -16.26
C ALA A 995 -14.38 -6.24 -15.80
N ASP A 996 -14.58 -5.29 -16.73
CA ASP A 996 -15.11 -3.95 -16.44
C ASP A 996 -16.56 -3.96 -15.96
N ARG A 997 -17.42 -4.78 -16.57
CA ARG A 997 -18.86 -4.84 -16.27
C ARG A 997 -19.18 -5.76 -15.10
N PHE A 998 -18.49 -6.89 -14.99
CA PHE A 998 -18.61 -7.73 -13.80
C PHE A 998 -18.03 -7.02 -12.56
N GLY A 999 -16.96 -6.23 -12.71
CA GLY A 999 -16.42 -5.39 -11.63
C GLY A 999 -17.49 -4.49 -10.99
N SER A 1000 -18.45 -3.98 -11.77
CA SER A 1000 -19.57 -3.19 -11.24
C SER A 1000 -20.51 -3.97 -10.31
N ILE A 1001 -20.71 -5.28 -10.57
CA ILE A 1001 -21.52 -6.17 -9.72
C ILE A 1001 -20.78 -6.41 -8.39
N LEU A 1002 -19.49 -6.74 -8.45
CA LEU A 1002 -18.67 -6.92 -7.25
C LEU A 1002 -18.62 -5.66 -6.40
N GLN A 1003 -18.32 -4.51 -7.02
CA GLN A 1003 -18.23 -3.23 -6.33
C GLN A 1003 -19.54 -2.87 -5.64
N TYR A 1004 -20.69 -3.13 -6.28
CA TYR A 1004 -22.00 -2.87 -5.66
C TYR A 1004 -22.22 -3.72 -4.40
N ILE A 1005 -21.93 -5.03 -4.46
CA ILE A 1005 -22.06 -5.92 -3.28
C ILE A 1005 -21.05 -5.53 -2.20
N GLN A 1006 -19.80 -5.25 -2.57
CA GLN A 1006 -18.72 -4.86 -1.65
C GLN A 1006 -19.00 -3.53 -0.95
N SER A 1007 -19.79 -2.65 -1.56
CA SER A 1007 -20.22 -1.36 -0.98
C SER A 1007 -21.37 -1.52 0.01
N GLY A 1008 -21.92 -2.73 0.16
CA GLY A 1008 -23.12 -3.02 0.94
C GLY A 1008 -24.41 -2.71 0.18
N MET A 1009 -25.45 -3.51 0.46
CA MET A 1009 -26.79 -3.29 -0.10
C MET A 1009 -27.46 -2.10 0.61
N ASP A 1010 -28.10 -1.19 -0.13
CA ASP A 1010 -28.83 -0.06 0.48
C ASP A 1010 -30.01 -0.61 1.33
N PRO A 1011 -30.04 -0.38 2.65
CA PRO A 1011 -31.11 -0.88 3.52
C PRO A 1011 -32.43 -0.10 3.34
N ARG A 1012 -32.43 1.02 2.60
CA ARG A 1012 -33.64 1.82 2.33
C ARG A 1012 -34.45 1.34 1.12
N LYS A 1013 -33.91 0.38 0.36
CA LYS A 1013 -34.56 -0.28 -0.77
C LYS A 1013 -34.86 -1.72 -0.40
#